data_AF-A0A937K6U5-F1
#
_entry.id   AF-A0A937K6U5-F1
#
_cell.length_a   1.000
_cell.length_b   1.000
_cell.length_c   1.000
_cell.angle_alpha   90.00
_cell.angle_beta   90.00
_cell.angle_gamma   90.00
#
_symmetry.space_group_name_H-M   'P 1'
#
loop_
_entity.id
_entity.type
_entity.pdbx_description
1 polymer ?
#
loop_
_entity_poly.entity_id
_entity_poly.type
_entity_poly.pdbx_seq_one_letter_code
_entity_poly.pdbx_strand_id
1 'polypeptide(L)'
;MPMSFAAFKDLESLPSTGFSMDDVLTVGAYDYVVADTAAADFHVELSNGLKLYTSPSAGGVVTSRQLNWQADEDISTRFQQIIDSGLLSGGVEFRLEDSVVFKWHSLQFPDDFTLSAVNGARLIVDDSLDFLIGDDNDLYPFTFHLGARNTLKDLDVIWIDTEPEGVISNIHGFRGAHSDDSRIVGSRFEGNIEMFVAFHQTTNITIKDSVFDGAYWQVRLGGVDGANITSSVFQNALGDGIKTALGDATGTRNVTVEASLFIDNARDGIDTTGGFRDSVVRDSFFVSNGVSAMDFKTPYKANRPLLDEQMNTNILIENTEFYDHGNNIVLTTTDYDGTITPENVDWRTIHNITVRDSVFAGDRGKIFFVKDSHGVYGENLTLLGRFHHFRTESFGWLEPYDLNLEENDLSQGGVWTPLTDFRALDLDNPVTTYETVFDTGGSLRLSFENARIVASRAEDASGDIRTETYDAFGECDSFTFYDGSDTQVWTSQSVDFDASGNRERVERLFDDGRHVVNNFVDGTMSDRTVSKPSGQVISTIYGPDGAPVSGEITWADGTREVIEYTDGIITGRVRTEADGDITTQVFDATGTRQSIVRQDISDSEDWSVFRQVFGPDGSRSQLSVDYDDGSTSMLNYVNGVKSERIFTEADGDVMTLTFREDGTRERIVFEDISDSQDWDTLTRTFDATGTLIGTDFVWD
;
A
#
# COMPACT_ATOMS: atom_id res chain seq x y z
N MET A 1 -16.53 -49.85 16.01
CA MET A 1 -15.28 -50.24 15.33
C MET A 1 -14.88 -49.02 14.54
N PRO A 2 -13.66 -48.46 14.69
CA PRO A 2 -13.25 -47.37 13.81
C PRO A 2 -13.12 -47.96 12.40
N MET A 3 -13.85 -47.41 11.43
CA MET A 3 -13.71 -47.80 10.03
C MET A 3 -12.41 -47.21 9.49
N SER A 4 -11.66 -48.05 8.79
CA SER A 4 -10.33 -47.77 8.27
C SER A 4 -10.35 -46.86 7.04
N PHE A 5 -9.47 -45.86 7.03
CA PHE A 5 -8.76 -45.28 5.88
C PHE A 5 -9.49 -45.34 4.52
N ALA A 6 -10.37 -44.39 4.27
CA ALA A 6 -10.70 -44.01 2.90
C ALA A 6 -9.70 -42.92 2.47
N ALA A 7 -8.90 -43.21 1.44
CA ALA A 7 -8.01 -42.22 0.83
C ALA A 7 -8.82 -41.37 -0.16
N PHE A 8 -9.00 -40.09 0.15
CA PHE A 8 -9.68 -39.13 -0.71
C PHE A 8 -8.65 -38.31 -1.50
N LYS A 9 -9.06 -37.80 -2.66
CA LYS A 9 -8.15 -37.05 -3.54
C LYS A 9 -8.02 -35.59 -3.11
N ASP A 10 -9.12 -34.99 -2.69
CA ASP A 10 -9.24 -33.58 -2.31
C ASP A 10 -10.32 -33.42 -1.22
N LEU A 11 -10.24 -32.32 -0.47
CA LEU A 11 -11.16 -32.03 0.64
C LEU A 11 -12.60 -31.83 0.15
N GLU A 12 -12.79 -31.26 -1.04
CA GLU A 12 -14.12 -31.00 -1.61
C GLU A 12 -14.89 -32.28 -1.97
N SER A 13 -14.19 -33.38 -2.25
CA SER A 13 -14.79 -34.69 -2.54
C SER A 13 -15.33 -35.44 -1.31
N LEU A 14 -15.11 -34.91 -0.10
CA LEU A 14 -15.57 -35.57 1.13
C LEU A 14 -17.10 -35.53 1.25
N PRO A 15 -17.76 -36.69 1.49
CA PRO A 15 -19.20 -36.72 1.70
C PRO A 15 -19.61 -35.99 2.98
N SER A 16 -20.77 -35.32 2.97
CA SER A 16 -21.30 -34.57 4.11
C SER A 16 -21.79 -35.44 5.28
N THR A 17 -21.87 -36.75 5.09
CA THR A 17 -22.36 -37.71 6.10
C THR A 17 -21.57 -39.01 6.00
N GLY A 18 -21.52 -39.76 7.11
CA GLY A 18 -20.86 -41.06 7.16
C GLY A 18 -19.55 -41.10 7.96
N PHE A 19 -19.13 -39.95 8.51
CA PHE A 19 -18.02 -39.86 9.45
C PHE A 19 -18.52 -39.64 10.87
N SER A 20 -17.81 -40.23 11.84
CA SER A 20 -17.97 -40.01 13.27
C SER A 20 -16.84 -39.12 13.78
N MET A 21 -17.07 -38.44 14.91
CA MET A 21 -16.00 -37.78 15.66
C MET A 21 -14.84 -38.76 15.88
N ASP A 22 -13.61 -38.26 15.79
CA ASP A 22 -12.35 -39.00 15.90
C ASP A 22 -12.04 -39.95 14.73
N ASP A 23 -12.86 -39.97 13.68
CA ASP A 23 -12.50 -40.67 12.44
C ASP A 23 -11.27 -39.99 11.81
N VAL A 24 -10.30 -40.81 11.38
CA VAL A 24 -9.08 -40.35 10.70
C VAL A 24 -9.28 -40.45 9.19
N LEU A 25 -9.07 -39.33 8.50
CA LEU A 25 -9.23 -39.19 7.05
C LEU A 25 -7.88 -38.88 6.42
N THR A 26 -7.47 -39.64 5.42
CA THR A 26 -6.31 -39.30 4.59
C THR A 26 -6.80 -38.65 3.31
N VAL A 27 -6.45 -37.39 3.09
CA VAL A 27 -6.85 -36.59 1.93
C VAL A 27 -5.61 -36.06 1.24
N GLY A 28 -5.35 -36.52 0.02
CA GLY A 28 -4.12 -36.22 -0.68
C GLY A 28 -2.89 -36.69 0.10
N ALA A 29 -2.06 -35.74 0.55
CA ALA A 29 -0.85 -35.98 1.33
C ALA A 29 -1.03 -35.77 2.84
N TYR A 30 -2.24 -35.42 3.29
CA TYR A 30 -2.50 -34.97 4.66
C TYR A 30 -3.46 -35.90 5.39
N ASP A 31 -3.23 -36.05 6.69
CA ASP A 31 -4.15 -36.74 7.59
C ASP A 31 -4.94 -35.72 8.42
N TYR A 32 -6.24 -35.96 8.54
CA TYR A 32 -7.18 -35.14 9.29
C TYR A 32 -7.93 -36.00 10.31
N VAL A 33 -8.37 -35.36 11.39
CA VAL A 33 -9.26 -35.98 12.38
C VAL A 33 -10.59 -35.24 12.38
N VAL A 34 -11.69 -35.98 12.25
CA VAL A 34 -13.04 -35.39 12.26
C VAL A 34 -13.35 -34.81 13.63
N ALA A 35 -13.60 -33.51 13.66
CA ALA A 35 -13.95 -32.78 14.87
C ALA A 35 -15.43 -32.96 15.23
N ASP A 36 -15.77 -32.70 16.49
CA ASP A 36 -17.17 -32.55 16.89
C ASP A 36 -17.79 -31.37 16.11
N THR A 37 -19.04 -31.51 15.67
CA THR A 37 -19.78 -30.43 15.00
C THR A 37 -19.85 -29.12 15.81
N ALA A 38 -19.82 -29.22 17.14
CA ALA A 38 -19.81 -28.10 18.07
C ALA A 38 -18.41 -27.60 18.44
N ALA A 39 -17.34 -28.21 17.91
CA ALA A 39 -15.97 -27.75 18.13
C ALA A 39 -15.80 -26.31 17.61
N ALA A 40 -15.06 -25.51 18.37
CA ALA A 40 -14.70 -24.12 18.04
C ALA A 40 -13.20 -23.97 17.74
N ASP A 41 -12.40 -24.99 18.02
CA ASP A 41 -10.95 -25.07 17.87
C ASP A 41 -10.53 -25.90 16.64
N PHE A 42 -11.45 -26.14 15.70
CA PHE A 42 -11.14 -26.84 14.45
C PHE A 42 -10.17 -26.04 13.57
N HIS A 43 -9.53 -26.68 12.59
CA HIS A 43 -8.56 -26.02 11.71
C HIS A 43 -9.11 -25.81 10.29
N VAL A 44 -9.97 -26.72 9.82
CA VAL A 44 -10.62 -26.64 8.50
C VAL A 44 -12.12 -26.86 8.65
N GLU A 45 -12.92 -26.02 8.00
CA GLU A 45 -14.36 -26.22 7.82
C GLU A 45 -14.70 -26.22 6.33
N LEU A 46 -15.37 -27.27 5.89
CA LEU A 46 -15.78 -27.43 4.51
C LEU A 46 -17.17 -26.82 4.27
N SER A 47 -17.50 -26.52 3.02
CA SER A 47 -18.81 -25.96 2.62
C SER A 47 -20.02 -26.84 3.03
N ASN A 48 -19.78 -28.12 3.29
CA ASN A 48 -20.79 -29.06 3.77
C ASN A 48 -20.93 -29.10 5.31
N GLY A 49 -20.19 -28.27 6.05
CA GLY A 49 -20.20 -28.17 7.50
C GLY A 49 -19.32 -29.18 8.24
N LEU A 50 -18.53 -30.00 7.52
CA LEU A 50 -17.58 -30.92 8.15
C LEU A 50 -16.38 -30.14 8.70
N LYS A 51 -16.09 -30.33 9.99
CA LYS A 51 -14.97 -29.72 10.70
C LYS A 51 -13.86 -30.72 10.92
N LEU A 52 -12.62 -30.30 10.69
CA LEU A 52 -11.45 -31.16 10.74
C LEU A 52 -10.35 -30.52 11.59
N TYR A 53 -9.73 -31.34 12.44
CA TYR A 53 -8.41 -31.07 12.98
C TYR A 53 -7.36 -31.57 12.00
N THR A 54 -6.24 -30.87 11.99
CA THR A 54 -5.03 -31.25 11.28
C THR A 54 -3.85 -31.26 12.24
N SER A 55 -2.74 -31.91 11.87
CA SER A 55 -1.49 -31.89 12.62
C SER A 55 -0.32 -31.50 11.72
N PRO A 56 0.77 -30.95 12.27
CA PRO A 56 2.00 -30.75 11.51
C PRO A 56 2.46 -32.06 10.87
N SER A 57 2.96 -31.97 9.65
CA SER A 57 3.55 -33.09 8.92
C SER A 57 4.84 -33.61 9.59
N ALA A 58 5.35 -34.74 9.12
CA ALA A 58 6.65 -35.25 9.55
C ALA A 58 7.75 -34.23 9.22
N GLY A 59 8.23 -33.50 10.24
CA GLY A 59 9.14 -32.37 10.08
C GLY A 59 8.63 -31.07 10.71
N GLY A 60 7.39 -31.05 11.23
CA GLY A 60 6.84 -29.88 11.93
C GLY A 60 6.26 -28.82 10.99
N VAL A 61 5.88 -29.16 9.75
CA VAL A 61 5.36 -28.19 8.78
C VAL A 61 3.84 -28.28 8.68
N VAL A 62 3.16 -27.13 8.76
CA VAL A 62 1.75 -26.93 8.42
C VAL A 62 1.69 -26.02 7.20
N THR A 63 0.90 -26.36 6.17
CA THR A 63 0.81 -25.53 4.95
C THR A 63 -0.54 -24.87 4.77
N SER A 64 -0.59 -23.77 4.01
CA SER A 64 -1.85 -23.09 3.66
C SER A 64 -2.85 -24.03 2.96
N ARG A 65 -2.38 -24.88 2.02
CA ARG A 65 -3.25 -25.86 1.34
C ARG A 65 -3.75 -26.96 2.25
N GLN A 66 -2.94 -27.40 3.22
CA GLN A 66 -3.40 -28.33 4.25
C GLN A 66 -4.57 -27.75 5.05
N LEU A 67 -4.60 -26.43 5.22
CA LEU A 67 -5.69 -25.68 5.85
C LEU A 67 -6.83 -25.30 4.89
N ASN A 68 -6.77 -25.77 3.64
CA ASN A 68 -7.72 -25.43 2.57
C ASN A 68 -7.80 -23.93 2.25
N TRP A 69 -6.73 -23.18 2.52
CA TRP A 69 -6.69 -21.75 2.19
C TRP A 69 -6.43 -21.58 0.69
N GLN A 70 -7.16 -20.67 0.08
CA GLN A 70 -7.08 -20.37 -1.35
C GLN A 70 -6.22 -19.13 -1.59
N ALA A 71 -5.77 -18.97 -2.84
CA ALA A 71 -5.11 -17.76 -3.28
C ALA A 71 -6.00 -16.53 -3.04
N ASP A 72 -5.38 -15.45 -2.56
CA ASP A 72 -6.00 -14.15 -2.25
C ASP A 72 -7.11 -14.17 -1.20
N GLU A 73 -7.22 -15.27 -0.46
CA GLU A 73 -8.23 -15.43 0.56
C GLU A 73 -7.90 -14.60 1.80
N ASP A 74 -8.90 -13.93 2.40
CA ASP A 74 -8.76 -13.30 3.71
C ASP A 74 -8.70 -14.37 4.81
N ILE A 75 -7.53 -14.49 5.43
CA ILE A 75 -7.23 -15.50 6.44
C ILE A 75 -7.26 -14.96 7.87
N SER A 76 -7.51 -13.66 8.11
CA SER A 76 -7.27 -13.03 9.42
C SER A 76 -7.86 -13.78 10.61
N THR A 77 -9.17 -14.07 10.57
CA THR A 77 -9.85 -14.79 11.66
C THR A 77 -9.36 -16.23 11.81
N ARG A 78 -9.09 -16.89 10.68
CA ARG A 78 -8.65 -18.29 10.67
C ARG A 78 -7.20 -18.44 11.13
N PHE A 79 -6.35 -17.46 10.85
CA PHE A 79 -4.97 -17.48 11.29
C PHE A 79 -4.89 -17.32 12.83
N GLN A 80 -5.68 -16.40 13.40
CA GLN A 80 -5.82 -16.31 14.85
C GLN A 80 -6.34 -17.62 15.45
N GLN A 81 -7.39 -18.21 14.85
CA GLN A 81 -7.97 -19.47 15.32
C GLN A 81 -6.94 -20.62 15.36
N ILE A 82 -6.10 -20.78 14.33
CA ILE A 82 -5.11 -21.86 14.33
C ILE A 82 -3.96 -21.60 15.32
N ILE A 83 -3.63 -20.34 15.63
CA ILE A 83 -2.70 -20.01 16.71
C ILE A 83 -3.32 -20.35 18.07
N ASP A 84 -4.57 -19.93 18.31
CA ASP A 84 -5.29 -20.17 19.57
C ASP A 84 -5.53 -21.66 19.83
N SER A 85 -5.72 -22.46 18.78
CA SER A 85 -5.85 -23.92 18.87
C SER A 85 -4.56 -24.62 19.32
N GLY A 86 -3.41 -23.94 19.22
CA GLY A 86 -2.09 -24.52 19.47
C GLY A 86 -1.53 -25.35 18.31
N LEU A 87 -2.16 -25.33 17.12
CA LEU A 87 -1.62 -25.99 15.93
C LEU A 87 -0.25 -25.44 15.54
N LEU A 88 -0.11 -24.11 15.58
CA LEU A 88 1.12 -23.41 15.28
C LEU A 88 1.93 -23.18 16.55
N SER A 89 2.41 -24.25 17.18
CA SER A 89 3.23 -24.16 18.40
C SER A 89 4.72 -23.94 18.10
N GLY A 90 5.54 -23.76 19.14
CA GLY A 90 7.00 -23.75 18.97
C GLY A 90 7.54 -25.02 18.30
N GLY A 91 8.53 -24.86 17.45
CA GLY A 91 9.10 -25.87 16.56
C GLY A 91 8.30 -26.12 15.27
N VAL A 92 7.18 -25.40 15.06
CA VAL A 92 6.34 -25.54 13.86
C VAL A 92 6.72 -24.47 12.83
N GLU A 93 6.79 -24.90 11.58
CA GLU A 93 6.83 -24.04 10.40
C GLU A 93 5.43 -23.94 9.81
N PHE A 94 4.90 -22.72 9.72
CA PHE A 94 3.78 -22.43 8.85
C PHE A 94 4.30 -21.97 7.48
N ARG A 95 3.90 -22.69 6.43
CA ARG A 95 4.38 -22.45 5.06
C ARG A 95 3.24 -22.08 4.13
N LEU A 96 3.31 -20.87 3.58
CA LEU A 96 2.42 -20.41 2.52
C LEU A 96 2.80 -21.08 1.20
N GLU A 97 1.85 -21.76 0.59
CA GLU A 97 1.99 -22.35 -0.76
C GLU A 97 1.24 -21.54 -1.83
N ASP A 98 0.36 -20.65 -1.41
CA ASP A 98 -0.41 -19.72 -2.24
C ASP A 98 -0.47 -18.37 -1.50
N SER A 99 -0.56 -17.25 -2.23
CA SER A 99 -0.66 -15.91 -1.62
C SER A 99 -1.95 -15.75 -0.84
N VAL A 100 -1.90 -15.08 0.30
CA VAL A 100 -3.06 -14.91 1.20
C VAL A 100 -3.15 -13.47 1.69
N VAL A 101 -4.37 -13.02 1.99
CA VAL A 101 -4.65 -11.67 2.48
C VAL A 101 -4.87 -11.67 3.98
N PHE A 102 -4.27 -10.70 4.67
CA PHE A 102 -4.43 -10.48 6.10
C PHE A 102 -4.91 -9.04 6.36
N LYS A 103 -6.13 -8.93 6.88
CA LYS A 103 -6.81 -7.67 7.22
C LYS A 103 -6.89 -7.43 8.72
N TRP A 104 -6.80 -6.17 9.13
CA TRP A 104 -7.12 -5.59 10.45
C TRP A 104 -7.04 -6.54 11.67
N HIS A 105 -5.81 -6.94 12.05
CA HIS A 105 -5.57 -7.67 13.30
C HIS A 105 -4.14 -7.49 13.82
N SER A 106 -3.98 -7.45 15.15
CA SER A 106 -2.70 -7.71 15.81
C SER A 106 -2.63 -9.18 16.17
N LEU A 107 -1.50 -9.83 15.90
CA LEU A 107 -1.35 -11.28 16.05
C LEU A 107 -0.08 -11.59 16.82
N GLN A 108 -0.19 -12.41 17.87
CA GLN A 108 0.97 -12.87 18.65
C GLN A 108 1.43 -14.24 18.16
N PHE A 109 2.65 -14.31 17.64
CA PHE A 109 3.29 -15.58 17.34
C PHE A 109 3.87 -16.20 18.62
N PRO A 110 3.83 -17.54 18.75
CA PRO A 110 4.54 -18.22 19.81
C PRO A 110 6.06 -18.15 19.58
N ASP A 111 6.81 -18.51 20.62
CA ASP A 111 8.25 -18.73 20.52
C ASP A 111 8.58 -19.93 19.62
N ASP A 112 9.76 -19.90 19.00
CA ASP A 112 10.33 -20.96 18.18
C ASP A 112 9.46 -21.28 16.95
N PHE A 113 8.76 -20.27 16.40
CA PHE A 113 7.86 -20.39 15.27
C PHE A 113 8.54 -19.93 13.97
N THR A 114 8.31 -20.66 12.87
CA THR A 114 8.76 -20.23 11.53
C THR A 114 7.55 -19.87 10.66
N LEU A 115 7.55 -18.68 10.09
CA LEU A 115 6.66 -18.29 8.99
C LEU A 115 7.48 -18.25 7.70
N SER A 116 6.99 -18.95 6.68
CA SER A 116 7.68 -19.00 5.39
C SER A 116 6.73 -19.05 4.22
N ALA A 117 7.25 -18.81 3.03
CA ALA A 117 6.53 -19.03 1.78
C ALA A 117 7.37 -19.81 0.77
N VAL A 118 6.70 -20.38 -0.23
CA VAL A 118 7.30 -21.09 -1.35
C VAL A 118 6.56 -20.78 -2.64
N ASN A 119 7.23 -21.01 -3.77
CA ASN A 119 6.64 -20.84 -5.11
C ASN A 119 6.10 -19.41 -5.36
N GLY A 120 6.75 -18.39 -4.81
CA GLY A 120 6.31 -16.99 -4.94
C GLY A 120 5.09 -16.62 -4.10
N ALA A 121 4.59 -17.50 -3.23
CA ALA A 121 3.48 -17.16 -2.34
C ALA A 121 3.83 -15.96 -1.45
N ARG A 122 2.87 -15.03 -1.28
CA ARG A 122 3.06 -13.79 -0.53
C ARG A 122 2.07 -13.64 0.61
N LEU A 123 2.47 -12.93 1.67
CA LEU A 123 1.56 -12.42 2.68
C LEU A 123 1.15 -10.99 2.30
N ILE A 124 -0.07 -10.83 1.84
CA ILE A 124 -0.63 -9.53 1.47
C ILE A 124 -1.31 -8.93 2.71
N VAL A 125 -0.88 -7.74 3.13
CA VAL A 125 -1.49 -7.01 4.24
C VAL A 125 -2.32 -5.88 3.66
N ASP A 126 -3.62 -5.95 3.87
CA ASP A 126 -4.60 -4.99 3.36
C ASP A 126 -5.17 -4.15 4.52
N ASP A 127 -4.83 -2.87 4.52
CA ASP A 127 -5.23 -1.85 5.48
C ASP A 127 -6.37 -0.95 5.00
N SER A 128 -6.97 -1.22 3.82
CA SER A 128 -7.99 -0.39 3.14
C SER A 128 -9.37 -0.27 3.83
N LEU A 129 -9.46 -0.50 5.14
CA LEU A 129 -10.68 -0.17 5.87
C LEU A 129 -10.73 1.32 6.20
N ASP A 130 -11.62 2.00 5.48
CA ASP A 130 -12.25 3.26 5.86
C ASP A 130 -12.65 3.26 7.36
N PHE A 131 -12.15 4.25 8.10
CA PHE A 131 -12.78 4.85 9.28
C PHE A 131 -12.55 4.23 10.69
N LEU A 132 -11.52 4.73 11.40
CA LEU A 132 -11.58 5.35 12.75
C LEU A 132 -10.18 5.37 13.37
N ILE A 133 -9.42 6.43 13.13
CA ILE A 133 -8.33 6.83 14.00
C ILE A 133 -8.98 7.26 15.33
N GLY A 134 -9.08 6.32 16.26
CA GLY A 134 -9.29 6.66 17.67
C GLY A 134 -7.99 7.28 18.20
N ASP A 135 -8.09 8.45 18.82
CA ASP A 135 -7.00 9.24 19.44
C ASP A 135 -6.22 8.51 20.58
N ASP A 136 -6.37 7.19 20.75
CA ASP A 136 -5.64 6.43 21.76
C ASP A 136 -4.29 5.96 21.20
N ASN A 137 -3.27 6.78 21.48
CA ASN A 137 -1.84 6.65 21.17
C ASN A 137 -1.12 5.35 21.66
N ASP A 138 -1.82 4.27 22.02
CA ASP A 138 -1.20 3.10 22.66
C ASP A 138 -1.59 1.72 22.09
N LEU A 139 -2.36 1.67 20.99
CA LEU A 139 -2.68 0.41 20.31
C LEU A 139 -2.23 0.49 18.85
N TYR A 140 -1.07 -0.11 18.55
CA TYR A 140 -0.63 -0.37 17.18
C TYR A 140 -1.64 -1.33 16.52
N PRO A 141 -2.56 -0.84 15.66
CA PRO A 141 -3.73 -1.61 15.25
C PRO A 141 -3.37 -2.79 14.36
N PHE A 142 -2.18 -2.73 13.74
CA PHE A 142 -1.58 -3.77 12.92
C PHE A 142 -0.19 -4.04 13.45
N THR A 143 0.04 -5.23 13.99
CA THR A 143 1.38 -5.71 14.37
C THR A 143 1.39 -7.22 14.50
N PHE A 144 2.32 -7.87 13.80
CA PHE A 144 2.72 -9.25 14.07
C PHE A 144 3.77 -9.25 15.19
N HIS A 145 3.39 -9.71 16.38
CA HIS A 145 4.28 -9.79 17.52
C HIS A 145 5.10 -11.08 17.47
N LEU A 146 6.42 -10.95 17.36
CA LEU A 146 7.34 -12.08 17.33
C LEU A 146 7.67 -12.54 18.75
N GLY A 147 7.50 -13.84 19.01
CA GLY A 147 8.11 -14.54 20.15
C GLY A 147 9.62 -14.72 19.95
N ALA A 148 10.31 -15.29 20.93
CA ALA A 148 11.74 -15.59 20.84
C ALA A 148 12.01 -16.75 19.86
N ARG A 149 13.16 -16.74 19.19
CA ARG A 149 13.61 -17.74 18.19
C ARG A 149 12.71 -17.84 16.97
N ASN A 150 11.98 -16.78 16.65
CA ASN A 150 11.10 -16.81 15.49
C ASN A 150 11.90 -16.59 14.20
N THR A 151 11.47 -17.24 13.14
CA THR A 151 12.10 -17.12 11.82
C THR A 151 11.06 -16.69 10.78
N LEU A 152 11.32 -15.57 10.11
CA LEU A 152 10.66 -15.20 8.87
C LEU A 152 11.59 -15.61 7.74
N LYS A 153 11.14 -16.46 6.83
CA LYS A 153 12.01 -17.09 5.83
C LYS A 153 11.37 -17.18 4.46
N ASP A 154 12.09 -16.78 3.42
CA ASP A 154 11.64 -16.89 2.03
C ASP A 154 10.21 -16.35 1.89
N LEU A 155 9.97 -15.19 2.51
CA LEU A 155 8.65 -14.63 2.75
C LEU A 155 8.58 -13.22 2.17
N ASP A 156 7.65 -13.04 1.24
CA ASP A 156 7.33 -11.74 0.67
C ASP A 156 6.10 -11.17 1.37
N VAL A 157 6.22 -9.94 1.88
CA VAL A 157 5.15 -9.24 2.58
C VAL A 157 4.89 -7.89 1.93
N ILE A 158 3.66 -7.68 1.47
CA ILE A 158 3.25 -6.49 0.70
C ILE A 158 2.11 -5.79 1.45
N TRP A 159 2.25 -4.49 1.70
CA TRP A 159 1.19 -3.64 2.25
C TRP A 159 0.52 -2.82 1.15
N ILE A 160 -0.81 -2.98 0.95
CA ILE A 160 -1.53 -2.52 -0.27
C ILE A 160 -2.19 -1.12 -0.17
N ASP A 161 -2.39 -0.51 1.01
CA ASP A 161 -3.02 0.83 1.12
C ASP A 161 -2.30 1.77 2.08
N THR A 162 -1.03 2.04 1.76
CA THR A 162 -0.20 2.88 2.62
C THR A 162 -0.26 4.36 2.24
N GLU A 163 -0.47 5.19 3.26
CA GLU A 163 -0.61 6.66 3.30
C GLU A 163 0.22 7.46 2.26
N PRO A 164 -0.23 8.65 1.86
CA PRO A 164 0.56 9.56 1.03
C PRO A 164 1.93 9.86 1.66
N GLU A 165 2.91 10.16 0.81
CA GLU A 165 4.25 10.56 1.25
C GLU A 165 4.20 11.70 2.28
N GLY A 166 4.96 11.55 3.36
CA GLY A 166 5.07 12.54 4.43
C GLY A 166 4.12 12.36 5.63
N VAL A 167 3.16 11.42 5.57
CA VAL A 167 2.37 11.02 6.74
C VAL A 167 3.03 9.80 7.39
N ILE A 168 3.46 9.93 8.64
CA ILE A 168 3.95 8.78 9.43
C ILE A 168 2.70 7.96 9.80
N SER A 169 2.48 6.84 9.13
CA SER A 169 1.48 5.86 9.59
C SER A 169 1.94 5.29 10.95
N ASN A 170 1.01 4.86 11.81
CA ASN A 170 1.35 4.20 13.09
C ASN A 170 1.39 2.67 12.95
N ILE A 171 1.72 2.17 11.75
CA ILE A 171 1.65 0.75 11.41
C ILE A 171 3.03 0.11 11.56
N HIS A 172 3.11 -0.92 12.40
CA HIS A 172 4.30 -1.74 12.57
C HIS A 172 4.07 -3.10 11.91
N GLY A 173 4.90 -3.52 10.97
CA GLY A 173 4.77 -4.82 10.34
C GLY A 173 5.00 -5.96 11.34
N PHE A 174 6.27 -6.21 11.66
CA PHE A 174 6.71 -7.23 12.61
C PHE A 174 7.43 -6.60 13.80
N ARG A 175 7.03 -6.96 15.01
CA ARG A 175 7.61 -6.43 16.24
C ARG A 175 8.08 -7.54 17.16
N GLY A 176 9.39 -7.63 17.38
CA GLY A 176 9.99 -8.49 18.39
C GLY A 176 10.37 -7.71 19.64
N ALA A 177 9.56 -7.81 20.71
CA ALA A 177 9.92 -7.29 22.03
C ALA A 177 10.39 -8.45 22.91
N HIS A 178 11.67 -8.46 23.30
CA HIS A 178 12.33 -9.61 23.94
C HIS A 178 12.32 -10.88 23.07
N SER A 179 12.47 -10.71 21.77
CA SER A 179 12.39 -11.77 20.76
C SER A 179 13.79 -12.32 20.45
N ASP A 180 14.48 -12.81 21.49
CA ASP A 180 15.88 -13.26 21.38
C ASP A 180 16.07 -14.34 20.31
N ASP A 181 17.21 -14.33 19.62
CA ASP A 181 17.59 -15.31 18.59
C ASP A 181 16.69 -15.34 17.33
N SER A 182 15.92 -14.29 17.07
CA SER A 182 15.03 -14.22 15.91
C SER A 182 15.77 -13.91 14.59
N ARG A 183 15.17 -14.37 13.49
CA ARG A 183 15.80 -14.41 12.16
C ARG A 183 14.86 -13.92 11.06
N ILE A 184 15.41 -13.18 10.12
CA ILE A 184 14.77 -12.78 8.86
C ILE A 184 15.72 -13.17 7.74
N VAL A 185 15.29 -14.05 6.84
CA VAL A 185 16.18 -14.68 5.86
C VAL A 185 15.48 -14.80 4.51
N GLY A 186 16.07 -14.25 3.45
CA GLY A 186 15.52 -14.42 2.10
C GLY A 186 14.15 -13.75 1.91
N SER A 187 13.82 -12.73 2.71
CA SER A 187 12.48 -12.14 2.76
C SER A 187 12.43 -10.78 2.08
N ARG A 188 11.29 -10.44 1.48
CA ARG A 188 11.00 -9.12 0.90
C ARG A 188 9.89 -8.42 1.68
N PHE A 189 10.05 -7.12 1.93
CA PHE A 189 9.04 -6.29 2.58
C PHE A 189 8.81 -5.03 1.75
N GLU A 190 7.54 -4.75 1.40
CA GLU A 190 7.17 -3.68 0.47
C GLU A 190 5.94 -2.89 0.92
N GLY A 191 5.99 -1.55 0.84
CA GLY A 191 4.88 -0.63 1.14
C GLY A 191 5.27 0.51 2.09
N ASN A 192 4.42 1.53 2.24
CA ASN A 192 4.72 2.74 3.02
C ASN A 192 4.13 2.75 4.45
N ILE A 193 4.61 1.85 5.31
CA ILE A 193 4.22 1.83 6.74
C ILE A 193 5.21 2.58 7.64
N GLU A 194 4.97 2.66 8.97
CA GLU A 194 5.94 3.25 9.90
C GLU A 194 7.24 2.46 9.87
N MET A 195 7.12 1.13 10.02
CA MET A 195 8.27 0.24 9.96
C MET A 195 7.93 -1.21 9.61
N PHE A 196 8.76 -1.84 8.78
CA PHE A 196 8.61 -3.26 8.44
C PHE A 196 8.94 -4.15 9.63
N VAL A 197 10.09 -3.91 10.27
CA VAL A 197 10.58 -4.77 11.34
C VAL A 197 11.14 -3.93 12.48
N ALA A 198 10.70 -4.23 13.71
CA ALA A 198 11.17 -3.57 14.92
C ALA A 198 11.57 -4.57 15.99
N PHE A 199 12.85 -4.55 16.39
CA PHE A 199 13.35 -5.30 17.54
C PHE A 199 13.61 -4.39 18.73
N HIS A 200 13.12 -4.81 19.89
CA HIS A 200 13.22 -4.06 21.14
C HIS A 200 13.75 -4.95 22.25
N GLN A 201 14.81 -4.50 22.93
CA GLN A 201 15.38 -5.16 24.12
C GLN A 201 15.61 -6.66 23.87
N THR A 202 16.30 -6.94 22.77
CA THR A 202 16.43 -8.26 22.16
C THR A 202 17.90 -8.55 21.87
N THR A 203 18.29 -9.82 21.92
CA THR A 203 19.66 -10.28 21.67
C THR A 203 19.75 -11.18 20.45
N ASN A 204 20.90 -11.15 19.78
CA ASN A 204 21.27 -12.09 18.71
C ASN A 204 20.28 -12.16 17.53
N ILE A 205 20.01 -11.03 16.89
CA ILE A 205 19.16 -10.96 15.68
C ILE A 205 19.97 -11.25 14.43
N THR A 206 19.36 -11.98 13.49
CA THR A 206 19.91 -12.16 12.13
C THR A 206 18.95 -11.60 11.09
N ILE A 207 19.45 -10.74 10.20
CA ILE A 207 18.77 -10.33 8.97
C ILE A 207 19.73 -10.65 7.81
N LYS A 208 19.28 -11.46 6.86
CA LYS A 208 20.15 -11.95 5.78
C LYS A 208 19.40 -12.07 4.46
N ASP A 209 20.07 -11.73 3.37
CA ASP A 209 19.57 -11.91 2.00
C ASP A 209 18.16 -11.34 1.81
N SER A 210 17.85 -10.20 2.45
CA SER A 210 16.50 -9.64 2.52
C SER A 210 16.41 -8.27 1.85
N VAL A 211 15.23 -7.94 1.33
CA VAL A 211 14.96 -6.68 0.62
C VAL A 211 13.88 -5.90 1.36
N PHE A 212 14.13 -4.64 1.62
CA PHE A 212 13.18 -3.70 2.23
C PHE A 212 12.98 -2.52 1.29
N ASP A 213 11.74 -2.27 0.90
CA ASP A 213 11.37 -1.31 -0.16
C ASP A 213 10.20 -0.44 0.29
N GLY A 214 10.46 0.82 0.64
CA GLY A 214 9.48 1.71 1.29
C GLY A 214 9.64 1.81 2.81
N ALA A 215 8.53 2.11 3.50
CA ALA A 215 8.40 2.40 4.94
C ALA A 215 9.16 3.64 5.45
N TYR A 216 8.74 4.23 6.56
CA TYR A 216 9.47 5.34 7.19
C TYR A 216 10.78 4.86 7.85
N TRP A 217 10.74 3.75 8.58
CA TRP A 217 11.94 3.04 9.03
C TRP A 217 11.87 1.58 8.61
N GLN A 218 12.79 1.10 7.79
CA GLN A 218 12.68 -0.28 7.33
C GLN A 218 12.97 -1.27 8.46
N VAL A 219 14.10 -1.07 9.15
CA VAL A 219 14.47 -1.85 10.32
C VAL A 219 14.75 -0.93 11.50
N ARG A 220 14.06 -1.16 12.61
CA ARG A 220 14.26 -0.43 13.87
C ARG A 220 14.86 -1.30 14.96
N LEU A 221 15.98 -0.86 15.53
CA LEU A 221 16.71 -1.55 16.60
C LEU A 221 16.75 -0.72 17.88
N GLY A 222 15.93 -1.07 18.87
CA GLY A 222 15.85 -0.38 20.15
C GLY A 222 16.41 -1.20 21.32
N GLY A 223 17.63 -0.90 21.79
CA GLY A 223 18.23 -1.65 22.91
C GLY A 223 18.61 -3.08 22.52
N VAL A 224 19.03 -3.27 21.27
CA VAL A 224 19.41 -4.59 20.74
C VAL A 224 20.88 -4.86 21.03
N ASP A 225 21.22 -6.07 21.48
CA ASP A 225 22.60 -6.51 21.72
C ASP A 225 22.94 -7.68 20.79
N GLY A 226 23.73 -7.40 19.75
CA GLY A 226 24.04 -8.39 18.72
C GLY A 226 22.97 -8.43 17.64
N ALA A 227 23.18 -7.70 16.55
CA ALA A 227 22.40 -7.83 15.32
C ALA A 227 23.35 -8.03 14.14
N ASN A 228 23.14 -9.08 13.36
CA ASN A 228 23.93 -9.38 12.17
C ASN A 228 23.07 -9.19 10.93
N ILE A 229 23.32 -8.12 10.18
CA ILE A 229 22.59 -7.72 8.98
C ILE A 229 23.53 -7.89 7.79
N THR A 230 23.21 -8.84 6.91
CA THR A 230 24.13 -9.27 5.84
C THR A 230 23.43 -9.35 4.49
N SER A 231 24.12 -8.96 3.42
CA SER A 231 23.65 -9.21 2.05
C SER A 231 22.22 -8.70 1.78
N SER A 232 21.84 -7.59 2.41
CA SER A 232 20.47 -7.08 2.39
C SER A 232 20.38 -5.73 1.70
N VAL A 233 19.20 -5.41 1.15
CA VAL A 233 18.93 -4.17 0.42
C VAL A 233 17.90 -3.35 1.17
N PHE A 234 18.20 -2.06 1.35
CA PHE A 234 17.40 -1.06 2.03
C PHE A 234 17.15 0.10 1.07
N GLN A 235 15.98 0.13 0.44
CA GLN A 235 15.69 1.05 -0.65
C GLN A 235 14.41 1.86 -0.47
N ASN A 236 14.39 3.09 -0.98
CA ASN A 236 13.18 3.92 -1.05
C ASN A 236 12.48 4.17 0.29
N ALA A 237 13.19 4.13 1.44
CA ALA A 237 12.56 4.46 2.71
C ALA A 237 12.10 5.92 2.72
N LEU A 238 10.91 6.20 3.27
CA LEU A 238 10.44 7.56 3.52
C LEU A 238 11.22 8.27 4.64
N GLY A 239 11.97 7.50 5.42
CA GLY A 239 12.89 8.00 6.44
C GLY A 239 14.23 7.28 6.33
N ASP A 240 14.47 6.34 7.23
CA ASP A 240 15.79 5.74 7.43
C ASP A 240 15.78 4.22 7.11
N GLY A 241 16.81 3.71 6.44
CA GLY A 241 16.93 2.27 6.17
C GLY A 241 17.05 1.46 7.48
N ILE A 242 18.04 1.80 8.30
CA ILE A 242 18.15 1.29 9.67
C ILE A 242 18.05 2.45 10.66
N LYS A 243 17.15 2.31 11.63
CA LYS A 243 17.00 3.24 12.74
C LYS A 243 17.38 2.59 14.07
N THR A 244 18.34 3.16 14.79
CA THR A 244 18.53 2.79 16.20
C THR A 244 17.76 3.70 17.15
N ALA A 245 17.36 3.12 18.29
CA ALA A 245 16.77 3.83 19.41
C ALA A 245 17.34 3.30 20.74
N LEU A 246 17.14 4.06 21.82
CA LEU A 246 17.66 3.71 23.15
C LEU A 246 17.22 2.32 23.64
N GLY A 247 15.93 2.00 23.53
CA GLY A 247 15.34 0.73 23.98
C GLY A 247 15.37 0.49 25.49
N ASP A 248 16.56 0.41 26.09
CA ASP A 248 16.81 0.19 27.52
C ASP A 248 17.98 1.06 28.01
N ALA A 249 18.45 0.83 29.24
CA ALA A 249 19.56 1.58 29.82
C ALA A 249 20.91 1.37 29.14
N THR A 250 21.05 0.33 28.31
CA THR A 250 22.31 -0.07 27.69
C THR A 250 22.43 0.34 26.23
N GLY A 251 21.32 0.66 25.56
CA GLY A 251 21.33 1.07 24.17
C GLY A 251 21.60 -0.07 23.19
N THR A 252 21.36 0.19 21.91
CA THR A 252 21.72 -0.74 20.84
C THR A 252 23.24 -0.85 20.70
N ARG A 253 23.78 -2.06 20.56
CA ARG A 253 25.24 -2.33 20.48
C ARG A 253 25.55 -3.64 19.76
N ASN A 254 26.82 -3.84 19.41
CA ASN A 254 27.31 -5.05 18.75
C ASN A 254 26.56 -5.35 17.44
N VAL A 255 26.27 -4.31 16.65
CA VAL A 255 25.61 -4.47 15.35
C VAL A 255 26.66 -4.65 14.26
N THR A 256 26.47 -5.63 13.40
CA THR A 256 27.25 -5.84 12.17
C THR A 256 26.33 -5.61 10.98
N VAL A 257 26.71 -4.71 10.08
CA VAL A 257 26.10 -4.53 8.76
C VAL A 257 27.18 -4.86 7.73
N GLU A 258 26.94 -5.85 6.89
CA GLU A 258 27.94 -6.36 5.95
C GLU A 258 27.32 -6.64 4.59
N ALA A 259 28.07 -6.40 3.50
CA ALA A 259 27.66 -6.74 2.15
C ALA A 259 26.27 -6.18 1.75
N SER A 260 25.86 -5.04 2.31
CA SER A 260 24.48 -4.54 2.19
C SER A 260 24.43 -3.23 1.39
N LEU A 261 23.27 -2.95 0.78
CA LEU A 261 23.03 -1.75 -0.01
C LEU A 261 21.96 -0.87 0.64
N PHE A 262 22.24 0.43 0.71
CA PHE A 262 21.32 1.48 1.15
C PHE A 262 21.18 2.51 0.05
N ILE A 263 20.00 2.60 -0.55
CA ILE A 263 19.78 3.36 -1.78
C ILE A 263 18.48 4.17 -1.75
N ASP A 264 18.54 5.44 -2.13
CA ASP A 264 17.38 6.33 -2.27
C ASP A 264 16.45 6.41 -1.05
N ASN A 265 17.01 6.25 0.16
CA ASN A 265 16.25 6.53 1.36
C ASN A 265 16.11 8.05 1.48
N ALA A 266 14.89 8.54 1.68
CA ALA A 266 14.57 9.96 1.73
C ALA A 266 15.35 10.71 2.83
N ARG A 267 15.77 10.00 3.88
CA ARG A 267 16.68 10.53 4.90
C ARG A 267 18.00 9.78 4.92
N ASP A 268 18.18 8.88 5.87
CA ASP A 268 19.49 8.33 6.20
C ASP A 268 19.58 6.84 5.84
N GLY A 269 20.73 6.36 5.36
CA GLY A 269 20.92 4.92 5.23
C GLY A 269 20.85 4.24 6.61
N ILE A 270 21.66 4.75 7.55
CA ILE A 270 21.64 4.37 8.97
C ILE A 270 21.51 5.64 9.83
N ASP A 271 20.44 5.77 10.61
CA ASP A 271 20.25 6.86 11.58
C ASP A 271 20.28 6.32 13.01
N THR A 272 20.98 7.00 13.90
CA THR A 272 21.03 6.65 15.32
C THR A 272 20.45 7.74 16.20
N THR A 273 19.85 7.36 17.32
CA THR A 273 19.44 8.31 18.37
C THR A 273 19.76 7.70 19.71
N GLY A 274 21.07 7.68 19.99
CA GLY A 274 21.73 6.83 20.98
C GLY A 274 21.83 5.36 20.54
N GLY A 275 22.89 4.68 20.98
CA GLY A 275 23.23 3.30 20.62
C GLY A 275 24.21 3.22 19.43
N PHE A 276 24.22 2.06 18.75
CA PHE A 276 25.20 1.64 17.74
C PHE A 276 26.64 1.52 18.24
N ARG A 277 26.79 1.29 19.53
CA ARG A 277 28.09 1.07 20.18
C ARG A 277 28.74 -0.23 19.72
N ASP A 278 30.07 -0.28 19.68
CA ASP A 278 30.84 -1.50 19.43
C ASP A 278 30.39 -2.20 18.11
N SER A 279 30.09 -1.41 17.08
CA SER A 279 29.41 -1.85 15.86
C SER A 279 30.29 -1.72 14.62
N VAL A 280 30.01 -2.52 13.59
CA VAL A 280 30.79 -2.59 12.34
C VAL A 280 29.86 -2.43 11.14
N VAL A 281 30.24 -1.57 10.21
CA VAL A 281 29.69 -1.55 8.85
C VAL A 281 30.79 -1.87 7.86
N ARG A 282 30.60 -2.84 6.98
CA ARG A 282 31.65 -3.23 6.04
C ARG A 282 31.15 -3.77 4.73
N ASP A 283 31.99 -3.72 3.71
CA ASP A 283 31.71 -4.30 2.38
C ASP A 283 30.38 -3.80 1.79
N SER A 284 29.94 -2.60 2.19
CA SER A 284 28.58 -2.12 1.96
C SER A 284 28.55 -0.91 1.04
N PHE A 285 27.38 -0.62 0.48
CA PHE A 285 27.17 0.47 -0.47
C PHE A 285 26.09 1.40 0.06
N PHE A 286 26.36 2.69 -0.03
CA PHE A 286 25.39 3.74 0.22
C PHE A 286 25.30 4.58 -1.04
N VAL A 287 24.10 4.84 -1.53
CA VAL A 287 23.87 5.53 -2.81
C VAL A 287 22.68 6.48 -2.65
N SER A 288 22.84 7.77 -2.97
CA SER A 288 21.73 8.73 -3.12
C SER A 288 20.75 8.86 -1.94
N ASN A 289 21.17 8.58 -0.70
CA ASN A 289 20.32 8.84 0.48
C ASN A 289 20.18 10.36 0.73
N GLY A 290 18.95 10.83 0.95
CA GLY A 290 18.58 12.25 0.87
C GLY A 290 19.20 13.17 1.94
N VAL A 291 19.45 12.67 3.16
CA VAL A 291 20.09 13.43 4.24
C VAL A 291 21.53 12.98 4.44
N SER A 292 21.74 11.69 4.70
CA SER A 292 23.08 11.13 4.81
C SER A 292 23.19 9.63 4.54
N ALA A 293 24.41 9.14 4.29
CA ALA A 293 24.63 7.70 4.30
C ALA A 293 24.50 7.13 5.72
N MET A 294 25.15 7.78 6.69
CA MET A 294 25.08 7.42 8.10
C MET A 294 25.00 8.67 8.99
N ASP A 295 24.00 8.73 9.86
CA ASP A 295 23.81 9.80 10.83
C ASP A 295 23.87 9.28 12.27
N PHE A 296 25.02 9.49 12.91
CA PHE A 296 25.21 9.17 14.30
C PHE A 296 24.80 10.35 15.18
N LYS A 297 23.71 10.21 15.95
CA LYS A 297 23.21 11.26 16.85
C LYS A 297 23.16 10.84 18.31
N THR A 298 23.63 11.75 19.16
CA THR A 298 23.64 11.62 20.62
C THR A 298 23.02 12.89 21.26
N PRO A 299 21.68 12.95 21.45
CA PRO A 299 21.02 14.09 22.10
C PRO A 299 20.90 13.95 23.64
N TYR A 300 21.44 14.91 24.39
CA TYR A 300 21.19 15.06 25.83
C TYR A 300 20.03 16.03 26.08
N LYS A 301 18.96 15.51 26.70
CA LYS A 301 17.77 16.26 27.12
C LYS A 301 17.41 15.97 28.58
N ALA A 302 16.98 16.94 29.37
CA ALA A 302 16.73 16.83 30.81
C ALA A 302 15.59 15.87 31.16
N ASN A 303 14.61 15.71 30.24
CA ASN A 303 13.51 14.77 30.39
C ASN A 303 13.80 13.37 29.80
N ARG A 304 14.96 13.19 29.15
CA ARG A 304 15.41 11.91 28.59
C ARG A 304 16.94 11.91 28.52
N PRO A 305 17.65 11.90 29.67
CA PRO A 305 19.11 11.93 29.67
C PRO A 305 19.62 10.62 29.06
N LEU A 306 20.48 10.74 28.04
CA LEU A 306 21.26 9.61 27.55
C LEU A 306 22.17 9.10 28.66
N LEU A 307 22.15 7.79 28.87
CA LEU A 307 23.10 7.11 29.74
C LEU A 307 24.41 6.86 28.98
N ASP A 308 25.48 6.73 29.77
CA ASP A 308 26.84 6.59 29.29
C ASP A 308 26.99 5.34 28.40
N GLU A 309 26.21 4.29 28.68
CA GLU A 309 26.18 3.05 27.92
C GLU A 309 25.52 3.20 26.53
N GLN A 310 24.68 4.22 26.34
CA GLN A 310 23.88 4.46 25.12
C GLN A 310 24.62 5.33 24.08
N MET A 311 25.95 5.47 24.19
CA MET A 311 26.74 6.32 23.30
C MET A 311 27.01 5.66 21.94
N ASN A 312 27.05 6.46 20.88
CA ASN A 312 27.68 6.05 19.63
C ASN A 312 29.21 6.08 19.84
N THR A 313 29.83 4.91 20.01
CA THR A 313 31.29 4.82 20.20
C THR A 313 31.83 3.47 19.76
N ASN A 314 33.12 3.44 19.43
CA ASN A 314 33.84 2.25 18.98
C ASN A 314 33.17 1.63 17.74
N ILE A 315 33.04 2.44 16.70
CA ILE A 315 32.40 2.07 15.44
C ILE A 315 33.47 1.94 14.36
N LEU A 316 33.45 0.83 13.63
CA LEU A 316 34.32 0.60 12.46
C LEU A 316 33.48 0.62 11.18
N ILE A 317 33.90 1.41 10.21
CA ILE A 317 33.38 1.42 8.85
C ILE A 317 34.54 1.02 7.94
N GLU A 318 34.45 -0.10 7.24
CA GLU A 318 35.55 -0.57 6.39
C GLU A 318 35.12 -1.07 5.02
N ASN A 319 35.95 -0.87 4.00
CA ASN A 319 35.67 -1.33 2.64
C ASN A 319 34.24 -1.00 2.16
N THR A 320 33.79 0.23 2.46
CA THR A 320 32.42 0.69 2.19
C THR A 320 32.45 1.82 1.19
N GLU A 321 31.49 1.84 0.28
CA GLU A 321 31.44 2.81 -0.81
C GLU A 321 30.24 3.73 -0.66
N PHE A 322 30.47 5.03 -0.87
CA PHE A 322 29.50 6.09 -0.68
C PHE A 322 29.37 6.92 -1.96
N TYR A 323 28.18 6.96 -2.54
CA TYR A 323 27.88 7.63 -3.80
C TYR A 323 26.78 8.69 -3.64
N ASP A 324 27.07 9.92 -4.06
CA ASP A 324 26.11 11.02 -4.26
C ASP A 324 25.26 11.42 -3.03
N HIS A 325 25.88 11.58 -1.86
CA HIS A 325 25.18 12.07 -0.66
C HIS A 325 25.39 13.56 -0.38
N GLY A 326 24.37 14.23 0.16
CA GLY A 326 24.52 15.56 0.77
C GLY A 326 25.49 15.54 1.97
N ASN A 327 25.44 14.48 2.79
CA ASN A 327 26.41 14.18 3.83
C ASN A 327 26.71 12.68 3.81
N ASN A 328 27.97 12.26 3.87
CA ASN A 328 28.27 10.83 3.93
C ASN A 328 28.13 10.36 5.37
N ILE A 329 29.02 10.81 6.26
CA ILE A 329 28.99 10.43 7.67
C ILE A 329 28.74 11.67 8.54
N VAL A 330 27.61 11.68 9.24
CA VAL A 330 27.21 12.74 10.17
C VAL A 330 27.42 12.25 11.60
N LEU A 331 28.02 13.10 12.43
CA LEU A 331 28.36 12.84 13.82
C LEU A 331 27.93 14.05 14.63
N THR A 332 26.82 13.93 15.34
CA THR A 332 26.23 15.05 16.09
C THR A 332 25.95 14.69 17.54
N THR A 333 26.72 15.27 18.45
CA THR A 333 26.32 15.39 19.86
C THR A 333 25.54 16.69 20.05
N THR A 334 24.41 16.64 20.73
CA THR A 334 23.66 17.85 21.09
C THR A 334 23.37 17.89 22.58
N ASP A 335 23.81 18.93 23.26
CA ASP A 335 23.56 19.15 24.68
C ASP A 335 22.52 20.25 24.90
N TYR A 336 21.25 19.88 24.86
CA TYR A 336 20.15 20.85 24.97
C TYR A 336 20.08 21.49 26.37
N ASP A 337 20.58 20.81 27.39
CA ASP A 337 20.39 21.19 28.80
C ASP A 337 21.70 21.52 29.54
N GLY A 338 22.84 21.59 28.84
CA GLY A 338 24.13 21.95 29.44
C GLY A 338 24.68 20.89 30.40
N THR A 339 24.38 19.61 30.14
CA THR A 339 24.76 18.46 30.95
C THR A 339 26.17 17.95 30.68
N ILE A 340 26.76 18.36 29.55
CA ILE A 340 28.14 18.04 29.18
C ILE A 340 29.07 19.03 29.87
N THR A 341 30.05 18.49 30.60
CA THR A 341 31.03 19.24 31.38
C THR A 341 32.44 18.87 30.94
N PRO A 342 33.46 19.70 31.27
CA PRO A 342 34.85 19.36 30.97
C PRO A 342 35.29 17.99 31.54
N GLU A 343 34.68 17.52 32.63
CA GLU A 343 35.03 16.23 33.24
C GLU A 343 34.41 15.02 32.53
N ASN A 344 33.37 15.21 31.70
CA ASN A 344 32.64 14.11 31.08
C ASN A 344 32.59 14.15 29.55
N VAL A 345 33.02 15.25 28.93
CA VAL A 345 32.91 15.48 27.49
C VAL A 345 33.57 14.38 26.64
N ASP A 346 34.69 13.82 27.10
CA ASP A 346 35.46 12.81 26.36
C ASP A 346 34.70 11.49 26.17
N TRP A 347 33.77 11.16 27.07
CA TRP A 347 33.01 9.91 26.99
C TRP A 347 31.50 10.13 26.82
N ARG A 348 31.02 11.37 26.94
CA ARG A 348 29.62 11.80 26.66
C ARG A 348 29.40 12.42 25.29
N THR A 349 30.42 12.47 24.45
CA THR A 349 30.28 12.87 23.04
C THR A 349 30.53 11.68 22.15
N ILE A 350 30.12 11.72 20.89
CA ILE A 350 30.42 10.64 19.94
C ILE A 350 31.94 10.54 19.77
N HIS A 351 32.49 9.33 19.85
CA HIS A 351 33.93 9.10 19.81
C HIS A 351 34.35 7.72 19.30
N ASN A 352 35.64 7.53 19.02
CA ASN A 352 36.22 6.27 18.54
C ASN A 352 35.53 5.71 17.29
N ILE A 353 35.45 6.52 16.24
CA ILE A 353 34.90 6.15 14.94
C ILE A 353 36.06 5.98 13.98
N THR A 354 36.18 4.81 13.35
CA THR A 354 37.23 4.56 12.35
C THR A 354 36.58 4.25 11.01
N VAL A 355 37.00 4.96 9.97
CA VAL A 355 36.62 4.68 8.59
C VAL A 355 37.88 4.28 7.82
N ARG A 356 37.88 3.13 7.17
CA ARG A 356 39.07 2.69 6.42
C ARG A 356 38.76 1.98 5.12
N ASP A 357 39.70 2.04 4.18
CA ASP A 357 39.62 1.30 2.91
C ASP A 357 38.33 1.62 2.11
N SER A 358 37.75 2.80 2.32
CA SER A 358 36.43 3.18 1.81
C SER A 358 36.50 4.18 0.66
N VAL A 359 35.49 4.16 -0.21
CA VAL A 359 35.38 5.05 -1.36
C VAL A 359 34.29 6.08 -1.13
N PHE A 360 34.56 7.34 -1.43
CA PHE A 360 33.57 8.41 -1.49
C PHE A 360 33.58 8.98 -2.90
N ALA A 361 32.45 8.93 -3.61
CA ALA A 361 32.30 9.42 -4.98
C ALA A 361 31.07 10.33 -5.11
N GLY A 362 31.22 11.43 -5.85
CA GLY A 362 30.14 12.42 -6.04
C GLY A 362 30.63 13.85 -6.22
N ASP A 363 29.77 14.74 -6.71
CA ASP A 363 30.13 16.13 -7.02
C ASP A 363 29.74 17.15 -5.94
N ARG A 364 29.11 16.68 -4.86
CA ARG A 364 28.64 17.46 -3.72
C ARG A 364 28.77 16.65 -2.44
N GLY A 365 28.78 17.35 -1.31
CA GLY A 365 28.61 16.73 0.00
C GLY A 365 29.84 16.72 0.88
N LYS A 366 29.62 16.27 2.12
CA LYS A 366 30.64 16.21 3.16
C LYS A 366 31.05 14.78 3.44
N ILE A 367 32.34 14.47 3.47
CA ILE A 367 32.81 13.13 3.89
C ILE A 367 32.44 12.93 5.36
N PHE A 368 32.81 13.90 6.19
CA PHE A 368 32.41 13.98 7.58
C PHE A 368 31.74 15.32 7.87
N PHE A 369 30.58 15.26 8.52
CA PHE A 369 29.98 16.37 9.24
C PHE A 369 30.14 16.07 10.73
N VAL A 370 31.02 16.81 11.41
CA VAL A 370 31.31 16.58 12.84
C VAL A 370 30.86 17.78 13.66
N LYS A 371 29.89 17.56 14.54
CA LYS A 371 29.44 18.52 15.55
C LYS A 371 29.64 17.93 16.94
N ASP A 372 30.45 18.60 17.74
CA ASP A 372 30.62 18.30 19.15
C ASP A 372 30.95 16.82 19.42
N SER A 373 31.89 16.27 18.63
CA SER A 373 32.32 14.87 18.64
C SER A 373 33.84 14.79 18.41
N HIS A 374 34.50 13.70 18.81
CA HIS A 374 35.95 13.54 18.69
C HIS A 374 36.35 12.10 18.30
N GLY A 375 37.65 11.79 18.25
CA GLY A 375 38.15 10.43 17.98
C GLY A 375 37.63 9.82 16.68
N VAL A 376 37.55 10.60 15.59
CA VAL A 376 37.12 10.15 14.26
C VAL A 376 38.35 10.02 13.38
N TYR A 377 38.58 8.83 12.82
CA TYR A 377 39.76 8.48 12.05
C TYR A 377 39.36 8.05 10.64
N GLY A 378 40.12 8.50 9.64
CA GLY A 378 40.04 8.04 8.25
C GLY A 378 41.37 7.42 7.84
N GLU A 379 41.36 6.22 7.27
CA GLU A 379 42.58 5.51 6.81
C GLU A 379 42.35 4.96 5.39
N ASN A 380 43.30 5.20 4.47
CA ASN A 380 43.21 4.66 3.10
C ASN A 380 41.86 4.96 2.39
N LEU A 381 41.40 6.21 2.46
CA LEU A 381 40.14 6.64 1.84
C LEU A 381 40.37 7.03 0.38
N THR A 382 39.49 6.62 -0.52
CA THR A 382 39.51 7.04 -1.94
C THR A 382 38.45 8.09 -2.18
N LEU A 383 38.82 9.26 -2.70
CA LEU A 383 37.91 10.37 -2.97
C LEU A 383 37.80 10.63 -4.47
N LEU A 384 36.62 10.36 -5.05
CA LEU A 384 36.31 10.50 -6.47
C LEU A 384 35.32 11.65 -6.67
N GLY A 385 35.79 12.89 -6.54
CA GLY A 385 34.95 14.06 -6.76
C GLY A 385 35.31 15.28 -5.91
N ARG A 386 34.31 16.15 -5.64
CA ARG A 386 34.52 17.39 -4.88
C ARG A 386 33.87 17.28 -3.51
N PHE A 387 34.69 17.05 -2.51
CA PHE A 387 34.22 16.88 -1.14
C PHE A 387 34.58 18.05 -0.23
N HIS A 388 33.72 18.27 0.74
CA HIS A 388 34.00 19.14 1.87
C HIS A 388 34.18 18.32 3.16
N HIS A 389 34.90 18.89 4.11
CA HIS A 389 34.88 18.45 5.49
C HIS A 389 34.32 19.60 6.34
N PHE A 390 33.39 19.30 7.25
CA PHE A 390 32.79 20.31 8.13
C PHE A 390 32.91 19.91 9.58
N ARG A 391 33.44 20.83 10.39
CA ARG A 391 33.55 20.68 11.83
C ARG A 391 33.02 21.90 12.56
N THR A 392 32.32 21.67 13.66
CA THR A 392 31.92 22.71 14.60
C THR A 392 32.08 22.21 16.04
N GLU A 393 32.64 23.07 16.89
CA GLU A 393 32.88 22.81 18.31
C GLU A 393 32.21 23.90 19.15
N SER A 394 31.23 23.49 19.92
CA SER A 394 30.56 24.28 20.97
C SER A 394 31.27 24.11 22.31
N PHE A 395 31.97 22.98 22.51
CA PHE A 395 32.73 22.68 23.73
C PHE A 395 34.22 23.00 23.55
N GLY A 396 34.65 24.20 23.94
CA GLY A 396 36.06 24.64 23.85
C GLY A 396 37.07 23.88 24.75
N TRP A 397 36.69 22.70 25.25
CA TRP A 397 37.46 21.82 26.14
C TRP A 397 37.81 20.47 25.50
N LEU A 398 37.17 20.12 24.38
CA LEU A 398 37.50 18.91 23.63
C LEU A 398 38.93 19.02 23.10
N GLU A 399 39.73 17.96 23.27
CA GLU A 399 41.06 17.89 22.68
C GLU A 399 40.97 18.08 21.15
N PRO A 400 41.96 18.75 20.53
CA PRO A 400 41.95 18.97 19.10
C PRO A 400 41.87 17.66 18.33
N TYR A 401 40.99 17.66 17.34
CA TYR A 401 40.72 16.58 16.40
C TYR A 401 41.94 16.30 15.51
N ASP A 402 42.59 15.17 15.73
CA ASP A 402 43.55 14.58 14.79
C ASP A 402 42.77 13.73 13.79
N LEU A 403 42.21 14.37 12.76
CA LEU A 403 41.99 13.66 11.51
C LEU A 403 43.38 13.45 10.90
N ASN A 404 44.04 12.35 11.24
CA ASN A 404 45.27 11.91 10.56
C ASN A 404 44.92 11.42 9.15
N LEU A 405 44.37 12.29 8.31
CA LEU A 405 44.65 12.20 6.87
C LEU A 405 46.09 12.67 6.72
N GLU A 406 46.94 11.92 6.03
CA GLU A 406 48.32 12.36 5.83
C GLU A 406 48.30 13.79 5.25
N GLU A 407 49.17 14.68 5.72
CA GLU A 407 49.11 16.14 5.47
C GLU A 407 49.19 16.54 3.97
N ASN A 408 49.42 15.58 3.08
CA ASN A 408 49.34 15.75 1.63
C ASN A 408 47.90 15.62 1.06
N ASP A 409 46.92 15.20 1.87
CA ASP A 409 45.56 14.86 1.45
C ASP A 409 44.51 15.95 1.72
N LEU A 410 44.91 17.11 2.26
CA LEU A 410 44.01 18.23 2.54
C LEU A 410 44.59 19.52 1.98
N SER A 411 44.16 19.93 0.78
CA SER A 411 44.55 21.22 0.23
C SER A 411 43.97 22.35 1.07
N GLN A 412 44.81 23.03 1.84
CA GLN A 412 44.46 24.29 2.49
C GLN A 412 44.18 25.37 1.44
N GLY A 413 43.01 26.00 1.56
CA GLY A 413 42.78 27.37 1.10
C GLY A 413 42.99 27.63 -0.38
N GLY A 414 41.92 27.46 -1.17
CA GLY A 414 41.69 28.23 -2.40
C GLY A 414 42.81 28.18 -3.44
N VAL A 415 42.87 27.11 -4.22
CA VAL A 415 42.97 27.06 -5.69
C VAL A 415 43.15 25.59 -6.04
N TRP A 416 42.18 25.06 -6.79
CA TRP A 416 42.16 23.69 -7.29
C TRP A 416 43.30 23.47 -8.28
N THR A 417 44.19 22.54 -7.98
CA THR A 417 45.01 21.84 -9.00
C THR A 417 45.30 20.42 -8.53
N PRO A 418 45.04 19.39 -9.35
CA PRO A 418 45.22 18.00 -8.96
C PRO A 418 46.69 17.59 -9.12
N LEU A 419 47.27 16.94 -8.11
CA LEU A 419 48.49 16.11 -8.21
C LEU A 419 48.44 15.08 -7.08
N THR A 420 48.07 13.83 -7.37
CA THR A 420 48.94 12.67 -7.73
C THR A 420 49.77 12.13 -6.57
N ASP A 421 49.14 11.34 -5.71
CA ASP A 421 49.55 9.93 -5.46
C ASP A 421 48.42 9.08 -4.85
N PHE A 422 47.16 9.38 -5.16
CA PHE A 422 46.07 8.42 -5.04
C PHE A 422 46.14 7.46 -6.23
N ARG A 423 46.00 6.16 -6.01
CA ARG A 423 45.63 5.24 -7.10
C ARG A 423 44.22 5.63 -7.56
N ALA A 424 44.16 6.55 -8.52
CA ALA A 424 43.03 6.66 -9.42
C ALA A 424 42.93 5.31 -10.12
N LEU A 425 41.95 4.49 -9.71
CA LEU A 425 41.47 3.44 -10.57
C LEU A 425 40.88 4.14 -11.81
N ASP A 426 41.37 3.66 -12.95
CA ASP A 426 41.10 4.03 -14.33
C ASP A 426 39.77 4.78 -14.60
N LEU A 427 39.84 6.11 -14.74
CA LEU A 427 38.75 6.95 -15.25
C LEU A 427 38.39 6.66 -16.72
N ASP A 428 39.20 5.87 -17.44
CA ASP A 428 38.87 5.42 -18.80
C ASP A 428 37.92 4.20 -18.79
N ASN A 429 37.60 3.65 -17.60
CA ASN A 429 36.69 2.52 -17.45
C ASN A 429 35.84 2.63 -16.16
N PRO A 430 34.96 3.65 -16.03
CA PRO A 430 34.05 3.74 -14.90
C PRO A 430 33.24 2.44 -14.80
N VAL A 431 33.00 1.95 -13.57
CA VAL A 431 32.05 0.86 -13.35
C VAL A 431 30.69 1.32 -13.86
N THR A 432 30.39 0.99 -15.11
CA THR A 432 29.13 1.37 -15.77
C THR A 432 27.99 0.52 -15.27
N THR A 433 28.29 -0.65 -14.70
CA THR A 433 27.31 -1.54 -14.08
C THR A 433 27.91 -2.35 -12.93
N TYR A 434 27.19 -2.40 -11.83
CA TYR A 434 27.42 -3.29 -10.69
C TYR A 434 26.32 -4.37 -10.68
N GLU A 435 26.66 -5.61 -10.37
CA GLU A 435 25.70 -6.71 -10.30
C GLU A 435 26.01 -7.58 -9.09
N THR A 436 25.05 -7.68 -8.17
CA THR A 436 25.04 -8.68 -7.10
C THR A 436 24.07 -9.78 -7.49
N VAL A 437 24.48 -11.03 -7.36
CA VAL A 437 23.59 -12.19 -7.40
C VAL A 437 23.48 -12.73 -5.98
N PHE A 438 22.26 -12.82 -5.48
CA PHE A 438 21.98 -13.37 -4.15
C PHE A 438 22.02 -14.91 -4.21
N ASP A 439 22.48 -15.55 -3.14
CA ASP A 439 22.51 -17.02 -3.05
C ASP A 439 21.12 -17.65 -3.19
N THR A 440 20.06 -16.88 -2.97
CA THR A 440 18.65 -17.26 -3.13
C THR A 440 18.19 -17.32 -4.58
N GLY A 441 18.97 -16.81 -5.54
CA GLY A 441 18.66 -16.84 -6.98
C GLY A 441 18.22 -15.50 -7.57
N GLY A 442 17.99 -14.47 -6.74
CA GLY A 442 17.74 -13.11 -7.20
C GLY A 442 19.01 -12.37 -7.64
N SER A 443 18.85 -11.22 -8.27
CA SER A 443 19.94 -10.32 -8.66
C SER A 443 19.56 -8.85 -8.48
N LEU A 444 20.55 -8.01 -8.22
CA LEU A 444 20.43 -6.57 -8.30
C LEU A 444 21.52 -6.03 -9.22
N ARG A 445 21.10 -5.26 -10.21
CA ARG A 445 22.00 -4.57 -11.13
C ARG A 445 21.82 -3.07 -11.00
N LEU A 446 22.92 -2.35 -10.76
CA LEU A 446 22.97 -0.88 -10.72
C LEU A 446 23.76 -0.38 -11.92
N SER A 447 23.30 0.66 -12.59
CA SER A 447 23.99 1.28 -13.73
C SER A 447 24.40 2.70 -13.39
N PHE A 448 25.63 3.08 -13.77
CA PHE A 448 26.20 4.38 -13.43
C PHE A 448 26.71 5.14 -14.65
N GLU A 449 26.52 6.46 -14.66
CA GLU A 449 27.14 7.40 -15.59
C GLU A 449 27.84 8.52 -14.80
N ASN A 450 29.13 8.75 -15.07
CA ASN A 450 29.94 9.76 -14.36
C ASN A 450 29.88 9.64 -12.83
N ALA A 451 29.92 8.40 -12.32
CA ALA A 451 29.79 8.04 -10.91
C ALA A 451 28.43 8.33 -10.27
N ARG A 452 27.39 8.58 -11.07
CA ARG A 452 26.00 8.73 -10.63
C ARG A 452 25.17 7.55 -11.05
N ILE A 453 24.25 7.10 -10.19
CA ILE A 453 23.30 6.08 -10.59
C ILE A 453 22.32 6.65 -11.61
N VAL A 454 22.02 5.87 -12.65
CA VAL A 454 21.04 6.24 -13.69
C VAL A 454 19.93 5.21 -13.85
N ALA A 455 20.18 3.96 -13.43
CA ALA A 455 19.15 2.93 -13.40
C ALA A 455 19.47 1.81 -12.40
N SER A 456 18.43 1.22 -11.82
CA SER A 456 18.50 -0.03 -11.04
C SER A 456 17.62 -1.10 -11.71
N ARG A 457 17.99 -2.37 -11.51
CA ARG A 457 17.15 -3.52 -11.85
C ARG A 457 17.31 -4.59 -10.78
N ALA A 458 16.28 -4.82 -10.00
CA ALA A 458 16.16 -5.96 -9.10
C ALA A 458 15.33 -7.07 -9.76
N GLU A 459 15.78 -8.31 -9.64
CA GLU A 459 15.03 -9.51 -10.00
C GLU A 459 15.08 -10.48 -8.82
N ASP A 460 13.96 -11.02 -8.39
CA ASP A 460 13.95 -12.04 -7.34
C ASP A 460 14.02 -13.47 -7.92
N ALA A 461 14.00 -14.46 -7.04
CA ALA A 461 14.06 -15.87 -7.43
C ALA A 461 12.76 -16.37 -8.11
N SER A 462 11.66 -15.63 -7.95
CA SER A 462 10.34 -15.94 -8.50
C SER A 462 10.17 -15.37 -9.92
N GLY A 463 11.07 -14.47 -10.33
CA GLY A 463 11.08 -13.84 -11.65
C GLY A 463 10.41 -12.46 -11.67
N ASP A 464 10.06 -11.92 -10.51
CA ASP A 464 9.54 -10.55 -10.41
C ASP A 464 10.66 -9.55 -10.60
N ILE A 465 10.38 -8.50 -11.37
CA ILE A 465 11.40 -7.56 -11.81
C ILE A 465 10.95 -6.16 -11.47
N ARG A 466 11.78 -5.44 -10.73
CA ARG A 466 11.65 -3.99 -10.54
C ARG A 466 12.78 -3.28 -11.26
N THR A 467 12.44 -2.31 -12.11
CA THR A 467 13.38 -1.43 -12.78
C THR A 467 13.11 0.00 -12.39
N GLU A 468 14.15 0.75 -12.08
CA GLU A 468 14.06 2.16 -11.69
C GLU A 468 15.01 3.00 -12.55
N THR A 469 14.62 4.25 -12.79
CA THR A 469 15.47 5.26 -13.42
C THR A 469 15.62 6.44 -12.49
N TYR A 470 16.78 7.09 -12.55
CA TYR A 470 17.13 8.17 -11.66
C TYR A 470 17.43 9.44 -12.43
N ASP A 471 17.07 10.56 -11.82
CA ASP A 471 17.34 11.88 -12.35
C ASP A 471 18.81 12.31 -12.12
N ALA A 472 19.13 13.54 -12.51
CA ALA A 472 20.50 14.06 -12.38
C ALA A 472 20.93 14.33 -10.92
N PHE A 473 20.02 14.24 -9.96
CA PHE A 473 20.25 14.38 -8.53
C PHE A 473 20.24 13.04 -7.79
N GLY A 474 19.96 11.93 -8.50
CA GLY A 474 19.87 10.60 -7.92
C GLY A 474 18.49 10.30 -7.32
N GLU A 475 17.50 11.15 -7.54
CA GLU A 475 16.12 10.90 -7.12
C GLU A 475 15.42 9.99 -8.13
N CYS A 476 14.52 9.11 -7.66
CA CYS A 476 13.80 8.20 -8.53
C CYS A 476 12.83 8.97 -9.45
N ASP A 477 13.09 8.90 -10.76
CA ASP A 477 12.29 9.55 -11.81
C ASP A 477 11.10 8.68 -12.21
N SER A 478 11.34 7.37 -12.31
CA SER A 478 10.29 6.38 -12.57
C SER A 478 10.68 5.00 -12.07
N PHE A 479 9.67 4.17 -11.78
CA PHE A 479 9.88 2.73 -11.67
C PHE A 479 8.82 1.94 -12.43
N THR A 480 9.18 0.73 -12.82
CA THR A 480 8.26 -0.29 -13.33
C THR A 480 8.50 -1.61 -12.62
N PHE A 481 7.43 -2.20 -12.14
CA PHE A 481 7.38 -3.56 -11.62
C PHE A 481 6.69 -4.47 -12.64
N TYR A 482 7.31 -5.59 -12.95
CA TYR A 482 6.76 -6.68 -13.73
C TYR A 482 6.57 -7.89 -12.83
N ASP A 483 5.35 -8.39 -12.77
CA ASP A 483 5.01 -9.56 -11.97
C ASP A 483 5.25 -10.83 -12.79
N GLY A 484 6.52 -11.26 -12.84
CA GLY A 484 6.93 -12.47 -13.55
C GLY A 484 6.51 -13.75 -12.84
N SER A 485 6.19 -13.64 -11.54
CA SER A 485 5.66 -14.73 -10.73
C SER A 485 4.17 -15.02 -10.93
N ASP A 486 3.42 -14.10 -11.56
CA ASP A 486 1.95 -14.21 -11.77
C ASP A 486 1.19 -14.34 -10.42
N THR A 487 1.60 -13.55 -9.43
CA THR A 487 1.05 -13.52 -8.06
C THR A 487 0.33 -12.21 -7.72
N GLN A 488 0.38 -11.21 -8.60
CA GLN A 488 -0.45 -10.02 -8.56
C GLN A 488 -1.63 -10.19 -9.49
N VAL A 489 -2.70 -9.42 -9.28
CA VAL A 489 -3.83 -9.34 -10.24
C VAL A 489 -3.49 -8.49 -11.48
N TRP A 490 -2.21 -8.13 -11.62
CA TRP A 490 -1.68 -7.27 -12.65
C TRP A 490 -0.31 -7.75 -13.10
N THR A 491 -0.08 -7.64 -14.39
CA THR A 491 1.15 -8.07 -15.06
C THR A 491 2.26 -7.02 -14.92
N SER A 492 1.89 -5.74 -14.88
CA SER A 492 2.84 -4.66 -14.63
C SER A 492 2.22 -3.44 -13.96
N GLN A 493 3.02 -2.76 -13.16
CA GLN A 493 2.73 -1.44 -12.61
C GLN A 493 3.92 -0.51 -12.85
N SER A 494 3.67 0.70 -13.35
CA SER A 494 4.66 1.76 -13.41
C SER A 494 4.21 3.02 -12.67
N VAL A 495 5.18 3.75 -12.14
CA VAL A 495 4.99 5.01 -11.46
C VAL A 495 6.03 5.99 -11.97
N ASP A 496 5.57 7.17 -12.39
CA ASP A 496 6.40 8.31 -12.78
C ASP A 496 6.27 9.39 -11.71
N PHE A 497 7.37 10.06 -11.37
CA PHE A 497 7.42 11.12 -10.36
C PHE A 497 7.73 12.48 -10.98
N ASP A 498 7.22 13.54 -10.37
CA ASP A 498 7.57 14.91 -10.72
C ASP A 498 8.92 15.32 -10.09
N ALA A 499 9.44 16.48 -10.49
CA ALA A 499 10.71 17.02 -9.99
C ALA A 499 10.71 17.41 -8.49
N SER A 500 9.59 17.25 -7.79
CA SER A 500 9.48 17.42 -6.34
C SER A 500 9.31 16.07 -5.61
N GLY A 501 9.38 14.95 -6.34
CA GLY A 501 9.21 13.59 -5.84
C GLY A 501 7.75 13.14 -5.72
N ASN A 502 6.75 13.96 -6.07
CA ASN A 502 5.37 13.49 -5.98
C ASN A 502 5.03 12.61 -7.19
N ARG A 503 4.10 11.67 -7.02
CA ARG A 503 3.55 10.89 -8.14
C ARG A 503 2.97 11.84 -9.19
N GLU A 504 3.39 11.68 -10.44
CA GLU A 504 2.80 12.33 -11.61
C GLU A 504 1.83 11.37 -12.32
N ARG A 505 2.22 10.09 -12.41
CA ARG A 505 1.45 9.08 -13.15
C ARG A 505 1.61 7.70 -12.54
N VAL A 506 0.51 6.95 -12.47
CA VAL A 506 0.50 5.53 -12.09
C VAL A 506 -0.24 4.75 -13.16
N GLU A 507 0.42 3.78 -13.77
CA GLU A 507 -0.12 2.94 -14.82
C GLU A 507 -0.09 1.47 -14.39
N ARG A 508 -1.20 0.75 -14.56
CA ARG A 508 -1.32 -0.67 -14.22
C ARG A 508 -2.00 -1.45 -15.32
N LEU A 509 -1.37 -2.55 -15.74
CA LEU A 509 -1.92 -3.52 -16.66
C LEU A 509 -2.32 -4.79 -15.89
N PHE A 510 -3.62 -5.06 -15.81
CA PHE A 510 -4.19 -6.21 -15.11
C PHE A 510 -4.14 -7.48 -15.97
N ASP A 511 -4.10 -8.66 -15.36
CA ASP A 511 -3.99 -9.93 -16.10
C ASP A 511 -5.26 -10.25 -16.89
N ASP A 512 -6.39 -9.73 -16.43
CA ASP A 512 -7.65 -9.76 -17.18
C ASP A 512 -7.64 -8.82 -18.41
N GLY A 513 -6.55 -8.09 -18.65
CA GLY A 513 -6.35 -7.16 -19.75
C GLY A 513 -6.94 -5.78 -19.52
N ARG A 514 -7.47 -5.47 -18.31
CA ARG A 514 -7.82 -4.09 -17.94
C ARG A 514 -6.55 -3.25 -17.83
N HIS A 515 -6.64 -2.01 -18.26
CA HIS A 515 -5.56 -1.04 -18.19
C HIS A 515 -6.05 0.21 -17.45
N VAL A 516 -5.37 0.56 -16.36
CA VAL A 516 -5.72 1.69 -15.50
C VAL A 516 -4.58 2.69 -15.51
N VAL A 517 -4.90 3.94 -15.83
CA VAL A 517 -3.97 5.07 -15.77
C VAL A 517 -4.56 6.11 -14.83
N ASN A 518 -3.80 6.51 -13.82
CA ASN A 518 -4.12 7.60 -12.92
C ASN A 518 -3.06 8.68 -13.13
N ASN A 519 -3.49 9.92 -13.37
CA ASN A 519 -2.59 11.07 -13.43
C ASN A 519 -2.82 11.96 -12.21
N PHE A 520 -1.78 12.66 -11.81
CA PHE A 520 -1.73 13.48 -10.61
C PHE A 520 -1.17 14.86 -10.95
N VAL A 521 -1.58 15.87 -10.20
CA VAL A 521 -1.01 17.22 -10.21
C VAL A 521 -0.78 17.62 -8.76
N ASP A 522 0.46 17.93 -8.41
CA ASP A 522 0.87 18.28 -7.04
C ASP A 522 0.38 17.23 -6.01
N GLY A 523 0.52 15.94 -6.34
CA GLY A 523 0.11 14.80 -5.50
C GLY A 523 -1.40 14.52 -5.44
N THR A 524 -2.26 15.37 -6.03
CA THR A 524 -3.72 15.16 -6.09
C THR A 524 -4.10 14.53 -7.43
N MET A 525 -4.94 13.49 -7.43
CA MET A 525 -5.40 12.85 -8.67
C MET A 525 -6.13 13.87 -9.52
N SER A 526 -5.75 14.00 -10.80
CA SER A 526 -6.32 14.96 -11.75
C SER A 526 -7.25 14.27 -12.75
N ASP A 527 -6.86 13.08 -13.20
CA ASP A 527 -7.73 12.21 -13.99
C ASP A 527 -7.43 10.72 -13.78
N ARG A 528 -8.43 9.91 -14.08
CA ARG A 528 -8.34 8.45 -14.07
C ARG A 528 -9.00 7.89 -15.31
N THR A 529 -8.30 6.99 -16.00
CA THR A 529 -8.82 6.26 -17.16
C THR A 529 -8.72 4.76 -16.93
N VAL A 530 -9.83 4.04 -17.11
CA VAL A 530 -9.92 2.58 -17.06
C VAL A 530 -10.36 2.07 -18.42
N SER A 531 -9.47 1.39 -19.13
CA SER A 531 -9.78 0.68 -20.37
C SER A 531 -9.99 -0.80 -20.09
N LYS A 532 -11.10 -1.36 -20.55
CA LYS A 532 -11.41 -2.79 -20.39
C LYS A 532 -11.20 -3.55 -21.70
N PRO A 533 -10.88 -4.85 -21.66
CA PRO A 533 -10.77 -5.69 -22.86
C PRO A 533 -12.04 -5.75 -23.71
N SER A 534 -13.20 -5.49 -23.09
CA SER A 534 -14.49 -5.38 -23.79
C SER A 534 -14.59 -4.16 -24.71
N GLY A 535 -13.59 -3.27 -24.69
CA GLY A 535 -13.60 -1.97 -25.38
C GLY A 535 -14.36 -0.88 -24.63
N GLN A 536 -14.82 -1.14 -23.39
CA GLN A 536 -15.37 -0.11 -22.53
C GLN A 536 -14.24 0.75 -21.95
N VAL A 537 -14.34 2.08 -22.05
CA VAL A 537 -13.42 3.03 -21.42
C VAL A 537 -14.18 3.91 -20.46
N ILE A 538 -13.66 4.06 -19.23
CA ILE A 538 -14.22 4.91 -18.18
C ILE A 538 -13.16 5.96 -17.84
N SER A 539 -13.46 7.24 -18.06
CA SER A 539 -12.61 8.36 -17.70
C SER A 539 -13.29 9.21 -16.63
N THR A 540 -12.53 9.72 -15.67
CA THR A 540 -13.01 10.62 -14.61
C THR A 540 -12.00 11.73 -14.42
N ILE A 541 -12.48 12.98 -14.34
CA ILE A 541 -11.68 14.16 -14.06
C ILE A 541 -12.00 14.62 -12.64
N TYR A 542 -10.96 14.99 -11.91
CA TYR A 542 -11.03 15.41 -10.52
C TYR A 542 -10.66 16.89 -10.39
N GLY A 543 -11.24 17.55 -9.40
CA GLY A 543 -10.92 18.91 -9.02
C GLY A 543 -9.65 18.99 -8.14
N PRO A 544 -9.17 20.20 -7.84
CA PRO A 544 -8.02 20.41 -6.96
C PRO A 544 -8.21 19.93 -5.51
N ASP A 545 -9.45 19.66 -5.11
CA ASP A 545 -9.82 19.09 -3.80
C ASP A 545 -9.90 17.55 -3.82
N GLY A 546 -9.60 16.92 -4.96
CA GLY A 546 -9.68 15.48 -5.16
C GLY A 546 -11.10 14.96 -5.39
N ALA A 547 -12.12 15.82 -5.45
CA ALA A 547 -13.49 15.41 -5.74
C ALA A 547 -13.70 15.26 -7.26
N PRO A 548 -14.47 14.27 -7.74
CA PRO A 548 -14.79 14.17 -9.16
C PRO A 548 -15.61 15.39 -9.61
N VAL A 549 -15.31 15.90 -10.81
CA VAL A 549 -16.02 17.02 -11.45
C VAL A 549 -16.74 16.58 -12.72
N SER A 550 -16.18 15.61 -13.45
CA SER A 550 -16.83 15.00 -14.62
C SER A 550 -16.38 13.56 -14.82
N GLY A 551 -17.25 12.77 -15.44
CA GLY A 551 -16.98 11.40 -15.84
C GLY A 551 -17.51 11.11 -17.24
N GLU A 552 -16.86 10.20 -17.94
CA GLU A 552 -17.28 9.73 -19.25
C GLU A 552 -17.10 8.21 -19.34
N ILE A 553 -18.12 7.52 -19.82
CA ILE A 553 -18.07 6.09 -20.14
C ILE A 553 -18.36 5.94 -21.62
N THR A 554 -17.49 5.24 -22.33
CA THR A 554 -17.71 4.85 -23.73
C THR A 554 -17.71 3.33 -23.82
N TRP A 555 -18.56 2.80 -24.70
CA TRP A 555 -18.65 1.37 -25.00
C TRP A 555 -18.23 1.11 -26.43
N ALA A 556 -17.82 -0.12 -26.72
CA ALA A 556 -17.35 -0.52 -28.05
C ALA A 556 -18.42 -0.41 -29.15
N ASP A 557 -19.71 -0.41 -28.80
CA ASP A 557 -20.82 -0.22 -29.73
C ASP A 557 -21.04 1.24 -30.14
N GLY A 558 -20.32 2.19 -29.53
CA GLY A 558 -20.47 3.62 -29.77
C GLY A 558 -21.37 4.34 -28.75
N THR A 559 -22.02 3.60 -27.83
CA THR A 559 -22.74 4.20 -26.71
C THR A 559 -21.79 5.04 -25.86
N ARG A 560 -22.28 6.18 -25.36
CA ARG A 560 -21.52 7.11 -24.51
C ARG A 560 -22.38 7.62 -23.36
N GLU A 561 -21.82 7.73 -22.16
CA GLU A 561 -22.48 8.30 -20.99
C GLU A 561 -21.58 9.34 -20.34
N VAL A 562 -22.05 10.59 -20.25
CA VAL A 562 -21.37 11.69 -19.55
C VAL A 562 -22.03 11.90 -18.20
N ILE A 563 -21.23 12.08 -17.16
CA ILE A 563 -21.66 12.28 -15.78
C ILE A 563 -21.06 13.60 -15.28
N GLU A 564 -21.88 14.43 -14.68
CA GLU A 564 -21.47 15.69 -14.08
C GLU A 564 -21.58 15.59 -12.57
N TYR A 565 -20.59 16.17 -11.88
CA TYR A 565 -20.51 16.18 -10.44
C TYR A 565 -20.43 17.62 -9.91
N THR A 566 -20.89 17.83 -8.70
CA THR A 566 -20.68 19.05 -7.91
C THR A 566 -20.42 18.62 -6.48
N ASP A 567 -19.28 19.04 -5.92
CA ASP A 567 -18.83 18.63 -4.58
C ASP A 567 -18.83 17.10 -4.40
N GLY A 568 -18.43 16.36 -5.45
CA GLY A 568 -18.40 14.90 -5.48
C GLY A 568 -19.76 14.20 -5.64
N ILE A 569 -20.86 14.94 -5.69
CA ILE A 569 -22.23 14.42 -5.85
C ILE A 569 -22.64 14.50 -7.32
N ILE A 570 -23.22 13.43 -7.87
CA ILE A 570 -23.75 13.42 -9.23
C ILE A 570 -24.90 14.43 -9.33
N THR A 571 -24.80 15.38 -10.27
CA THR A 571 -25.83 16.38 -10.56
C THR A 571 -26.46 16.17 -11.94
N GLY A 572 -25.75 15.53 -12.87
CA GLY A 572 -26.20 15.28 -14.23
C GLY A 572 -25.69 13.97 -14.79
N ARG A 573 -26.49 13.33 -15.65
CA ARG A 573 -26.07 12.16 -16.43
C ARG A 573 -26.77 12.16 -17.79
N VAL A 574 -25.99 12.07 -18.86
CA VAL A 574 -26.50 12.02 -20.24
C VAL A 574 -25.93 10.78 -20.91
N ARG A 575 -26.80 9.83 -21.26
CA ARG A 575 -26.48 8.64 -22.04
C ARG A 575 -26.95 8.84 -23.46
N THR A 576 -26.07 8.67 -24.43
CA THR A 576 -26.36 8.59 -25.85
C THR A 576 -26.09 7.17 -26.31
N GLU A 577 -27.13 6.48 -26.75
CA GLU A 577 -27.05 5.10 -27.23
C GLU A 577 -26.51 5.06 -28.66
N ALA A 578 -26.04 3.88 -29.10
CA ALA A 578 -25.38 3.73 -30.40
C ALA A 578 -26.29 4.06 -31.60
N ASP A 579 -27.60 3.95 -31.44
CA ASP A 579 -28.64 4.32 -32.39
C ASP A 579 -28.99 5.83 -32.38
N GLY A 580 -28.46 6.59 -31.41
CA GLY A 580 -28.65 8.02 -31.27
C GLY A 580 -29.66 8.42 -30.20
N ASP A 581 -30.34 7.47 -29.55
CA ASP A 581 -31.30 7.76 -28.49
C ASP A 581 -30.62 8.38 -27.26
N ILE A 582 -31.31 9.30 -26.59
CA ILE A 582 -30.72 10.08 -25.50
C ILE A 582 -31.54 9.91 -24.23
N THR A 583 -30.88 9.52 -23.14
CA THR A 583 -31.44 9.59 -21.79
C THR A 583 -30.69 10.62 -20.95
N THR A 584 -31.39 11.64 -20.48
CA THR A 584 -30.88 12.67 -19.57
C THR A 584 -31.49 12.50 -18.19
N GLN A 585 -30.66 12.51 -17.15
CA GLN A 585 -31.07 12.50 -15.75
C GLN A 585 -30.47 13.70 -15.03
N VAL A 586 -31.29 14.35 -14.20
CA VAL A 586 -30.86 15.48 -13.37
C VAL A 586 -31.09 15.13 -11.90
N PHE A 587 -30.14 15.51 -11.05
CA PHE A 587 -30.16 15.28 -9.62
C PHE A 587 -29.96 16.61 -8.89
N ASP A 588 -30.47 16.72 -7.67
CA ASP A 588 -30.22 17.87 -6.82
C ASP A 588 -28.86 17.79 -6.11
N ALA A 589 -28.51 18.82 -5.35
CA ALA A 589 -27.27 18.90 -4.59
C ALA A 589 -27.12 17.83 -3.48
N THR A 590 -28.15 17.02 -3.22
CA THR A 590 -28.10 15.88 -2.28
C THR A 590 -27.96 14.53 -2.99
N GLY A 591 -27.97 14.52 -4.32
CA GLY A 591 -27.98 13.31 -5.14
C GLY A 591 -29.38 12.71 -5.33
N THR A 592 -30.44 13.43 -4.94
CA THR A 592 -31.82 12.98 -5.16
C THR A 592 -32.21 13.29 -6.61
N ARG A 593 -32.72 12.27 -7.33
CA ARG A 593 -33.10 12.41 -8.74
C ARG A 593 -34.28 13.36 -8.87
N GLN A 594 -34.17 14.38 -9.72
CA GLN A 594 -35.23 15.34 -10.03
C GLN A 594 -35.97 15.00 -11.33
N SER A 595 -35.28 14.50 -12.35
CA SER A 595 -35.90 14.15 -13.63
C SER A 595 -35.20 13.04 -14.40
N ILE A 596 -35.96 12.41 -15.29
CA ILE A 596 -35.47 11.54 -16.37
C ILE A 596 -36.18 11.99 -17.64
N VAL A 597 -35.43 12.25 -18.71
CA VAL A 597 -35.96 12.54 -20.04
C VAL A 597 -35.33 11.54 -21.00
N ARG A 598 -36.16 10.81 -21.76
CA ARG A 598 -35.72 9.95 -22.86
C ARG A 598 -36.24 10.53 -24.17
N GLN A 599 -35.37 10.60 -25.16
CA GLN A 599 -35.70 11.05 -26.51
C GLN A 599 -35.39 9.90 -27.47
N ASP A 600 -36.41 9.43 -28.17
CA ASP A 600 -36.27 8.44 -29.23
C ASP A 600 -35.93 9.19 -30.52
N ILE A 601 -34.63 9.20 -30.83
CA ILE A 601 -34.11 9.82 -32.06
C ILE A 601 -34.06 8.77 -33.17
N SER A 602 -33.98 7.49 -32.81
CA SER A 602 -33.92 6.35 -33.69
C SER A 602 -35.27 6.01 -34.33
N ASP A 603 -36.37 6.53 -33.80
CA ASP A 603 -37.75 6.27 -34.24
C ASP A 603 -38.09 4.77 -34.10
N SER A 604 -37.70 4.20 -32.96
CA SER A 604 -37.85 2.76 -32.67
C SER A 604 -39.03 2.43 -31.76
N GLU A 605 -39.55 3.42 -31.04
CA GLU A 605 -40.70 3.36 -30.16
C GLU A 605 -41.92 4.02 -30.83
N ASP A 606 -43.08 4.06 -30.15
CA ASP A 606 -44.27 4.79 -30.62
C ASP A 606 -44.37 6.20 -30.01
N TRP A 607 -43.30 6.64 -29.33
CA TRP A 607 -43.18 7.93 -28.68
C TRP A 607 -41.86 8.61 -28.98
N SER A 608 -41.89 9.94 -29.09
CA SER A 608 -40.71 10.76 -29.36
C SER A 608 -40.01 11.22 -28.09
N VAL A 609 -40.77 11.52 -27.02
CA VAL A 609 -40.20 11.93 -25.73
C VAL A 609 -40.97 11.35 -24.54
N PHE A 610 -40.23 10.74 -23.62
CA PHE A 610 -40.74 10.23 -22.35
C PHE A 610 -40.08 10.96 -21.17
N ARG A 611 -40.87 11.52 -20.24
CA ARG A 611 -40.37 12.29 -19.10
C ARG A 611 -40.91 11.77 -17.78
N GLN A 612 -40.05 11.76 -16.76
CA GLN A 612 -40.43 11.58 -15.36
C GLN A 612 -39.87 12.72 -14.54
N VAL A 613 -40.68 13.26 -13.62
CA VAL A 613 -40.29 14.27 -12.65
C VAL A 613 -40.53 13.72 -11.25
N PHE A 614 -39.63 14.06 -10.34
CA PHE A 614 -39.63 13.58 -8.96
C PHE A 614 -39.68 14.77 -7.99
N GLY A 615 -40.30 14.55 -6.84
CA GLY A 615 -40.34 15.50 -5.73
C GLY A 615 -39.06 15.47 -4.88
N PRO A 616 -38.93 16.38 -3.91
CA PRO A 616 -37.76 16.46 -3.01
C PRO A 616 -37.53 15.22 -2.13
N ASP A 617 -38.55 14.36 -1.97
CA ASP A 617 -38.48 13.10 -1.23
C ASP A 617 -38.10 11.90 -2.13
N GLY A 618 -37.80 12.15 -3.41
CA GLY A 618 -37.51 11.13 -4.41
C GLY A 618 -38.74 10.41 -4.95
N SER A 619 -39.95 10.73 -4.47
CA SER A 619 -41.19 10.16 -5.02
C SER A 619 -41.49 10.76 -6.39
N ARG A 620 -42.10 9.98 -7.29
CA ARG A 620 -42.51 10.49 -8.61
C ARG A 620 -43.64 11.50 -8.42
N SER A 621 -43.51 12.68 -9.04
CA SER A 621 -44.54 13.74 -9.05
C SER A 621 -45.26 13.83 -10.39
N GLN A 622 -44.59 13.50 -11.49
CA GLN A 622 -45.18 13.51 -12.83
C GLN A 622 -44.53 12.48 -13.77
N LEU A 623 -45.32 11.97 -14.71
CA LEU A 623 -44.86 11.24 -15.89
C LEU A 623 -45.53 11.86 -17.13
N SER A 624 -44.79 12.16 -18.18
CA SER A 624 -45.37 12.58 -19.45
C SER A 624 -44.77 11.85 -20.66
N VAL A 625 -45.57 11.70 -21.72
CA VAL A 625 -45.21 11.03 -22.97
C VAL A 625 -45.72 11.88 -24.13
N ASP A 626 -44.85 12.20 -25.08
CA ASP A 626 -45.18 12.80 -26.36
C ASP A 626 -45.10 11.69 -27.42
N TYR A 627 -46.23 11.31 -28.02
CA TYR A 627 -46.30 10.23 -29.01
C TYR A 627 -46.00 10.73 -30.42
N ASP A 628 -45.58 9.84 -31.32
CA ASP A 628 -45.19 10.22 -32.69
C ASP A 628 -46.38 10.63 -33.56
N ASP A 629 -47.58 10.19 -33.20
CA ASP A 629 -48.83 10.60 -33.84
C ASP A 629 -49.27 12.03 -33.46
N GLY A 630 -48.56 12.68 -32.54
CA GLY A 630 -48.86 14.01 -32.02
C GLY A 630 -49.74 14.02 -30.77
N SER A 631 -50.20 12.87 -30.29
CA SER A 631 -50.91 12.75 -29.02
C SER A 631 -49.96 12.93 -27.82
N THR A 632 -50.50 13.28 -26.65
CA THR A 632 -49.71 13.43 -25.42
C THR A 632 -50.40 12.80 -24.22
N SER A 633 -49.62 12.30 -23.26
CA SER A 633 -50.15 11.86 -21.96
C SER A 633 -49.38 12.51 -20.82
N MET A 634 -50.09 13.00 -19.81
CA MET A 634 -49.53 13.50 -18.56
C MET A 634 -50.20 12.78 -17.39
N LEU A 635 -49.42 12.23 -16.48
CA LEU A 635 -49.88 11.56 -15.26
C LEU A 635 -49.23 12.21 -14.05
N ASN A 636 -50.04 12.87 -13.23
CA ASN A 636 -49.63 13.53 -12.01
C ASN A 636 -49.77 12.59 -10.81
N TYR A 637 -48.91 12.81 -9.81
CA TYR A 637 -48.87 12.05 -8.58
C TYR A 637 -48.87 13.00 -7.38
N VAL A 638 -49.50 12.56 -6.29
CA VAL A 638 -49.45 13.21 -4.97
C VAL A 638 -49.02 12.15 -3.97
N ASN A 639 -47.91 12.40 -3.25
CA ASN A 639 -47.31 11.45 -2.31
C ASN A 639 -47.08 10.05 -2.92
N GLY A 640 -46.63 10.00 -4.18
CA GLY A 640 -46.38 8.75 -4.91
C GLY A 640 -47.64 8.02 -5.42
N VAL A 641 -48.85 8.51 -5.15
CA VAL A 641 -50.11 7.95 -5.65
C VAL A 641 -50.60 8.74 -6.86
N LYS A 642 -51.12 8.06 -7.89
CA LYS A 642 -51.71 8.71 -9.07
C LYS A 642 -52.86 9.62 -8.62
N SER A 643 -52.86 10.88 -9.03
CA SER A 643 -53.93 11.85 -8.74
C SER A 643 -54.75 12.18 -9.99
N GLU A 644 -54.09 12.34 -11.12
CA GLU A 644 -54.74 12.74 -12.36
C GLU A 644 -53.96 12.25 -13.59
N ARG A 645 -54.66 11.76 -14.62
CA ARG A 645 -54.11 11.52 -15.94
C ARG A 645 -54.84 12.37 -16.97
N ILE A 646 -54.12 13.15 -17.76
CA ILE A 646 -54.63 13.84 -18.94
C ILE A 646 -54.05 13.14 -20.16
N PHE A 647 -54.89 12.83 -21.13
CA PHE A 647 -54.51 12.30 -22.43
C PHE A 647 -55.13 13.20 -23.49
N THR A 648 -54.31 13.75 -24.38
CA THR A 648 -54.76 14.57 -25.50
C THR A 648 -54.49 13.79 -26.78
N GLU A 649 -55.55 13.45 -27.50
CA GLU A 649 -55.49 12.73 -28.77
C GLU A 649 -54.93 13.63 -29.89
N ALA A 650 -54.48 13.02 -30.98
CA ALA A 650 -53.83 13.74 -32.09
C ALA A 650 -54.76 14.75 -32.80
N ASP A 651 -56.08 14.54 -32.71
CA ASP A 651 -57.11 15.45 -33.22
C ASP A 651 -57.50 16.56 -32.24
N GLY A 652 -56.98 16.52 -31.01
CA GLY A 652 -57.20 17.53 -29.98
C GLY A 652 -58.20 17.14 -28.89
N ASP A 653 -58.85 15.98 -28.99
CA ASP A 653 -59.77 15.49 -27.95
C ASP A 653 -59.03 15.23 -26.64
N VAL A 654 -59.68 15.47 -25.50
CA VAL A 654 -59.04 15.40 -24.18
C VAL A 654 -59.77 14.45 -23.25
N MET A 655 -59.04 13.44 -22.74
CA MET A 655 -59.49 12.55 -21.68
C MET A 655 -58.77 12.86 -20.37
N THR A 656 -59.52 13.28 -19.36
CA THR A 656 -59.04 13.50 -17.99
C THR A 656 -59.56 12.40 -17.05
N LEU A 657 -58.66 11.64 -16.44
CA LEU A 657 -58.95 10.65 -15.40
C LEU A 657 -58.52 11.20 -14.04
N THR A 658 -59.44 11.31 -13.10
CA THR A 658 -59.17 11.70 -11.70
C THR A 658 -59.16 10.45 -10.80
N PHE A 659 -58.21 10.40 -9.87
CA PHE A 659 -58.03 9.31 -8.93
C PHE A 659 -58.18 9.81 -7.49
N ARG A 660 -58.61 8.91 -6.60
CA ARG A 660 -58.67 9.17 -5.15
C ARG A 660 -57.29 9.00 -4.51
N GLU A 661 -57.19 9.38 -3.24
CA GLU A 661 -55.97 9.22 -2.43
C GLU A 661 -55.48 7.77 -2.31
N ASP A 662 -56.36 6.77 -2.50
CA ASP A 662 -56.01 5.35 -2.51
C ASP A 662 -55.61 4.81 -3.90
N GLY A 663 -55.60 5.68 -4.93
CA GLY A 663 -55.29 5.34 -6.32
C GLY A 663 -56.45 4.70 -7.10
N THR A 664 -57.63 4.55 -6.49
CA THR A 664 -58.84 4.10 -7.21
C THR A 664 -59.35 5.21 -8.14
N ARG A 665 -59.91 4.81 -9.28
CA ARG A 665 -60.51 5.77 -10.23
C ARG A 665 -61.74 6.42 -9.60
N GLU A 666 -61.80 7.74 -9.65
CA GLU A 666 -62.95 8.53 -9.21
C GLU A 666 -63.83 8.92 -10.40
N ARG A 667 -63.21 9.49 -11.43
CA ARG A 667 -63.92 10.13 -12.54
C ARG A 667 -63.12 10.04 -13.84
N ILE A 668 -63.82 9.92 -14.95
CA ILE A 668 -63.28 10.14 -16.30
C ILE A 668 -64.14 11.22 -16.96
N VAL A 669 -63.51 12.23 -17.54
CA VAL A 669 -64.12 13.26 -18.37
C VAL A 669 -63.47 13.17 -19.75
N PHE A 670 -64.28 13.07 -20.80
CA PHE A 670 -63.83 13.13 -22.18
C PHE A 670 -64.48 14.35 -22.83
N GLU A 671 -63.67 15.24 -23.38
CA GLU A 671 -64.07 16.44 -24.11
C GLU A 671 -63.78 16.22 -25.60
N ASP A 672 -64.83 16.21 -26.42
CA ASP A 672 -64.72 16.08 -27.87
C ASP A 672 -64.50 17.47 -28.48
N ILE A 673 -63.23 17.83 -28.65
CA ILE A 673 -62.83 19.14 -29.21
C ILE A 673 -62.83 19.09 -30.73
N SER A 674 -62.62 17.90 -31.29
CA SER A 674 -62.56 17.61 -32.72
C SER A 674 -63.93 17.59 -33.39
N ASP A 675 -65.02 17.55 -32.62
CA ASP A 675 -66.40 17.44 -33.09
C ASP A 675 -66.61 16.11 -33.85
N SER A 676 -66.00 15.04 -33.33
CA SER A 676 -66.03 13.69 -33.93
C SER A 676 -67.19 12.83 -33.42
N GLN A 677 -67.78 13.20 -32.29
CA GLN A 677 -68.88 12.56 -31.60
C GLN A 677 -70.14 13.43 -31.69
N ASP A 678 -71.28 12.87 -31.28
CA ASP A 678 -72.56 13.58 -31.18
C ASP A 678 -72.74 14.28 -29.82
N TRP A 679 -71.69 14.40 -29.02
CA TRP A 679 -71.72 15.02 -27.69
C TRP A 679 -70.45 15.84 -27.43
N ASP A 680 -70.57 16.98 -26.75
CA ASP A 680 -69.46 17.84 -26.34
C ASP A 680 -68.63 17.20 -25.20
N THR A 681 -69.29 16.53 -24.25
CA THR A 681 -68.60 15.97 -23.07
C THR A 681 -69.24 14.68 -22.55
N LEU A 682 -68.43 13.66 -22.30
CA LEU A 682 -68.79 12.43 -21.60
C LEU A 682 -68.14 12.38 -20.22
N THR A 683 -68.93 12.29 -19.16
CA THR A 683 -68.44 12.07 -17.80
C THR A 683 -68.85 10.70 -17.26
N ARG A 684 -67.90 9.93 -16.74
CA ARG A 684 -68.13 8.67 -16.01
C ARG A 684 -67.65 8.78 -14.57
N THR A 685 -68.50 8.37 -13.63
CA THR A 685 -68.20 8.43 -12.19
C THR A 685 -68.18 7.04 -11.59
N PHE A 686 -67.20 6.77 -10.74
CA PHE A 686 -66.96 5.47 -10.12
C PHE A 686 -67.11 5.58 -8.60
N ASP A 687 -67.52 4.50 -7.92
CA ASP A 687 -67.49 4.45 -6.46
C ASP A 687 -66.08 4.15 -5.91
N ALA A 688 -65.94 4.08 -4.58
CA ALA A 688 -64.68 3.81 -3.89
C ALA A 688 -64.11 2.40 -4.15
N THR A 689 -64.90 1.48 -4.73
CA THR A 689 -64.42 0.15 -5.14
C THR A 689 -63.91 0.12 -6.58
N GLY A 690 -64.03 1.23 -7.31
CA GLY A 690 -63.75 1.33 -8.73
C GLY A 690 -64.90 0.85 -9.62
N THR A 691 -66.10 0.66 -9.07
CA THR A 691 -67.29 0.25 -9.84
C THR A 691 -67.94 1.48 -10.48
N LEU A 692 -68.29 1.41 -11.77
CA LEU A 692 -68.99 2.50 -12.48
C LEU A 692 -70.39 2.70 -11.89
N ILE A 693 -70.72 3.93 -11.47
CA ILE A 693 -72.01 4.29 -10.87
C ILE A 693 -72.78 5.37 -11.63
N GLY A 694 -72.14 6.08 -12.57
CA GLY A 694 -72.79 7.13 -13.34
C GLY A 694 -72.14 7.34 -14.70
N THR A 695 -72.95 7.71 -15.68
CA THR A 695 -72.51 8.15 -17.02
C THR A 695 -73.41 9.28 -17.47
N ASP A 696 -72.83 10.44 -17.69
CA ASP A 696 -73.52 11.67 -18.09
C ASP A 696 -72.95 12.17 -19.42
N PHE A 697 -73.84 12.66 -20.29
CA PHE A 697 -73.50 13.24 -21.59
C PHE A 697 -73.99 14.68 -21.63
N VAL A 698 -73.15 15.57 -22.15
CA VAL A 698 -73.54 16.90 -22.63
C VAL A 698 -73.55 16.82 -24.14
N TRP A 699 -74.73 16.91 -24.74
CA TRP A 699 -74.92 16.86 -26.19
C TRP A 699 -74.70 18.24 -26.81
N ASP A 700 -74.38 18.26 -28.10
CA ASP A 700 -74.11 19.43 -28.95
C ASP A 700 -75.28 20.45 -29.08
#